data_AF-A0A1X1NP82-F1
#
_entry.id   AF-A0A1X1NP82-F1
#
_cell.length_a   1.000
_cell.length_b   1.000
_cell.length_c   1.000
_cell.angle_alpha   90.00
_cell.angle_beta   90.00
_cell.angle_gamma   90.00
#
_symmetry.space_group_name_H-M   'P 1'
#
loop_
_entity.id
_entity.type
_entity.pdbx_description
1 polymer ?
#
loop_
_entity_poly.entity_id
_entity_poly.type
_entity_poly.pdbx_seq_one_letter_code
_entity_poly.pdbx_strand_id
1 'polypeptide(L)'
;MTSTYAPTVTFQSLKAVDRVAPGRHVLGRVDFTHEPSSPTTDAGHPVVGIQMTRSVEDGFAEVWTSRRPVEAGRSGSLSYAVDGEFLFGTARIPESDDYVDATEAAYTEAVELTRSLGYSRLYRIWHYISRVNEENAAGLEVYREFCVGRARALERYGMTDDMPAATVIGAHAGGIVLYFLACRAGKQVNIDNPRQVPPYHYPSRYGPKAPNFARATYLAQDGGGEQFYVSGTAGILGHRTMHPGDVEAQCRLALDNIAHVIGGRNLSVHGIGPGCTLDDLRAVKVYVRHQADIARVERICREALSPVADMVFLNADICRADLLVELEGIVVRDHVSGLRRVPEWEHLPAAQQPEWRDHPAYERVKATLVAAPPVVLPGEVRQLRDRLAEVAAGEAHVLQIGDCAESFYESTPHHTRAKIETLDALAERLGDHTGRGVVRIGRIGGQYAKPRSTPFEVVDGVELPVFRGHMVNAEGNSAEARRHDPVRMLWAYHFSDEVQQALRSHRDATALRSVHPGPWSSHDALVLDYIGALVRLDEATGDQFLGSTHYPWVGERTGDPGQAHVALLGQVINPVACKIGPRSTPDSVLALCRALDPHREPGRLTLIVRMGRDAVGTLLPPVVRAVRDAGHLVVWLCDPMHGNTVKLPSGTKVRYLDHLVDEAVRFRDIVRAHGQHPGGLHLETAAEDVTECIGGPVLGADDVDRHYTTLCDPRLNAEQAAHLIDRVFRPA
;
A
#
# COMPACT_ATOMS: atom_id res chain seq x y z
N MET A 1 24.54 16.53 18.03
CA MET A 1 23.33 17.20 17.50
C MET A 1 22.20 16.91 18.46
N THR A 2 21.69 17.93 19.15
CA THR A 2 20.52 17.81 20.04
C THR A 2 19.29 17.55 19.17
N SER A 3 18.65 16.39 19.35
CA SER A 3 17.50 16.00 18.53
C SER A 3 16.30 16.95 18.71
N THR A 4 15.59 17.24 17.61
CA THR A 4 14.52 18.25 17.51
C THR A 4 13.11 17.65 17.62
N TYR A 5 12.91 16.64 18.47
CA TYR A 5 11.58 16.02 18.64
C TYR A 5 10.49 17.03 18.99
N ALA A 6 9.36 16.94 18.29
CA ALA A 6 8.18 17.74 18.59
C ALA A 6 7.62 17.42 19.99
N PRO A 7 6.92 18.38 20.63
CA PRO A 7 6.36 18.19 21.97
C PRO A 7 5.40 17.01 22.00
N THR A 8 5.39 16.26 23.09
CA THR A 8 4.49 15.11 23.28
C THR A 8 3.44 15.44 24.31
N VAL A 9 2.23 14.95 24.10
CA VAL A 9 1.09 15.14 25.02
C VAL A 9 0.78 13.86 25.77
N THR A 10 0.28 14.00 27.00
CA THR A 10 -0.29 12.91 27.80
C THR A 10 -1.56 13.39 28.48
N PHE A 11 -2.57 12.52 28.61
CA PHE A 11 -3.74 12.80 29.45
C PHE A 11 -3.50 12.27 30.87
N GLN A 12 -3.68 13.11 31.87
CA GLN A 12 -3.43 12.77 33.28
C GLN A 12 -4.67 13.09 34.11
N SER A 13 -5.17 12.13 34.90
CA SER A 13 -6.29 12.43 35.82
C SER A 13 -5.91 13.54 36.79
N LEU A 14 -6.81 14.50 37.03
CA LEU A 14 -6.58 15.57 38.01
C LEU A 14 -6.51 15.04 39.46
N LYS A 15 -6.91 13.78 39.71
CA LYS A 15 -6.74 13.09 41.00
C LYS A 15 -5.33 12.55 41.21
N ALA A 16 -4.58 12.31 40.14
CA ALA A 16 -3.28 11.68 40.21
C ALA A 16 -2.19 12.73 40.50
N VAL A 17 -1.11 12.31 41.16
CA VAL A 17 0.10 13.15 41.27
C VAL A 17 0.65 13.38 39.88
N ASP A 18 0.95 14.63 39.53
CA ASP A 18 1.54 15.02 38.25
C ASP A 18 2.74 14.12 37.91
N ARG A 19 2.68 13.47 36.75
CA ARG A 19 3.74 12.57 36.28
C ARG A 19 4.41 13.19 35.06
N VAL A 20 5.55 13.83 35.27
CA VAL A 20 6.45 14.23 34.18
C VAL A 20 7.54 13.17 34.07
N ALA A 21 7.70 12.61 32.87
CA ALA A 21 8.75 11.61 32.62
C ALA A 21 10.14 12.21 32.89
N PRO A 22 11.11 11.42 33.42
CA PRO A 22 12.46 11.90 33.66
C PRO A 22 13.09 12.51 32.39
N GLY A 23 13.75 13.67 32.54
CA GLY A 23 14.38 14.37 31.42
C GLY A 23 13.41 15.11 30.50
N ARG A 24 12.15 15.30 30.90
CA ARG A 24 11.18 16.15 30.19
C ARG A 24 10.78 17.37 31.02
N HIS A 25 10.44 18.44 30.31
CA HIS A 25 10.01 19.72 30.85
C HIS A 25 8.60 20.02 30.36
N VAL A 26 7.72 20.53 31.23
CA VAL A 26 6.35 20.90 30.84
C VAL A 26 6.41 22.16 29.98
N LEU A 27 5.94 22.05 28.75
CA LEU A 27 5.81 23.16 27.81
C LEU A 27 4.45 23.87 27.96
N GLY A 28 3.41 23.14 28.40
CA GLY A 28 2.09 23.71 28.65
C GLY A 28 1.13 22.70 29.25
N ARG A 29 0.08 23.19 29.89
CA ARG A 29 -0.94 22.38 30.55
C ARG A 29 -2.34 22.96 30.33
N VAL A 30 -3.29 22.09 29.99
CA VAL A 30 -4.71 22.45 29.85
C VAL A 30 -5.53 21.53 30.74
N ASP A 31 -6.23 22.10 31.72
CA ASP A 31 -7.04 21.34 32.67
C ASP A 31 -8.51 21.30 32.19
N PHE A 32 -8.98 20.12 31.80
CA PHE A 32 -10.39 19.84 31.52
C PHE A 32 -11.08 19.52 32.84
N THR A 33 -11.79 20.50 33.40
CA THR A 33 -12.27 20.47 34.79
C THR A 33 -13.68 21.06 34.90
N HIS A 34 -14.15 21.24 36.13
CA HIS A 34 -15.48 21.71 36.50
C HIS A 34 -15.63 23.23 36.62
N GLU A 35 -14.52 23.98 36.63
CA GLU A 35 -14.51 25.45 36.69
C GLU A 35 -13.44 26.03 35.74
N PRO A 36 -13.74 27.08 34.98
CA PRO A 36 -12.76 27.68 34.08
C PRO A 36 -11.74 28.50 34.87
N SER A 37 -10.48 28.55 34.40
CA SER A 37 -9.44 29.39 34.99
C SER A 37 -8.75 30.24 33.93
N SER A 38 -8.23 31.41 34.34
CA SER A 38 -7.53 32.31 33.42
C SER A 38 -6.10 31.84 33.16
N PRO A 39 -5.53 32.07 31.97
CA PRO A 39 -4.14 31.73 31.66
C PRO A 39 -3.13 32.30 32.66
N THR A 40 -2.29 31.43 33.21
CA THR A 40 -1.20 31.79 34.12
C THR A 40 0.10 31.09 33.75
N THR A 41 1.23 31.60 34.27
CA THR A 41 2.56 31.00 34.16
C THR A 41 3.19 30.72 35.53
N ASP A 42 2.42 30.79 36.62
CA ASP A 42 2.94 30.69 38.00
C ASP A 42 3.65 29.35 38.28
N ALA A 43 3.27 28.30 37.55
CA ALA A 43 3.91 26.98 37.61
C ALA A 43 5.20 26.88 36.77
N GLY A 44 5.71 27.99 36.24
CA GLY A 44 6.87 28.02 35.33
C GLY A 44 6.56 27.58 33.90
N HIS A 45 5.27 27.42 33.57
CA HIS A 45 4.75 27.08 32.24
C HIS A 45 3.28 27.54 32.14
N PRO A 46 2.72 27.73 30.93
CA PRO A 46 1.32 28.09 30.73
C PRO A 46 0.36 27.04 31.27
N VAL A 47 -0.60 27.48 32.08
CA VAL A 47 -1.72 26.68 32.59
C VAL A 47 -3.03 27.41 32.31
N VAL A 48 -4.03 26.71 31.79
CA VAL A 48 -5.40 27.22 31.60
C VAL A 48 -6.43 26.12 31.89
N GLY A 49 -7.54 26.49 32.52
CA GLY A 49 -8.64 25.58 32.86
C GLY A 49 -9.86 25.79 31.97
N ILE A 50 -10.42 24.69 31.45
CA ILE A 50 -11.58 24.65 30.57
C ILE A 50 -12.70 23.88 31.25
N GLN A 51 -13.88 24.49 31.35
CA GLN A 51 -15.03 23.85 31.96
C GLN A 51 -15.68 22.84 31.01
N MET A 52 -15.38 21.55 31.20
CA MET A 52 -15.82 20.44 30.35
C MET A 52 -16.35 19.25 31.17
N THR A 53 -16.20 19.28 32.49
CA THR A 53 -16.68 18.24 33.41
C THR A 53 -17.57 18.84 34.48
N ARG A 54 -18.27 18.01 35.25
CA ARG A 54 -19.14 18.46 36.35
C ARG A 54 -18.44 18.44 37.70
N SER A 55 -17.32 17.74 37.80
CA SER A 55 -16.53 17.62 39.01
C SER A 55 -15.04 17.54 38.65
N VAL A 56 -14.17 17.89 39.61
CA VAL A 56 -12.72 17.62 39.50
C VAL A 56 -12.48 16.12 39.30
N GLU A 57 -13.37 15.28 39.82
CA GLU A 57 -13.19 13.83 39.81
C GLU A 57 -13.19 13.23 38.42
N ASP A 58 -13.99 13.81 37.53
CA ASP A 58 -14.12 13.40 36.13
C ASP A 58 -13.10 14.11 35.23
N GLY A 59 -12.33 15.05 35.80
CA GLY A 59 -11.40 15.92 35.06
C GLY A 59 -10.04 15.30 34.78
N PHE A 60 -9.41 15.79 33.72
CA PHE A 60 -8.05 15.42 33.33
C PHE A 60 -7.26 16.65 32.86
N ALA A 61 -5.94 16.58 32.98
CA ALA A 61 -4.99 17.52 32.41
C ALA A 61 -4.43 16.97 31.09
N GLU A 62 -4.43 17.80 30.06
CA GLU A 62 -3.65 17.63 28.86
C GLU A 62 -2.29 18.29 29.07
N VAL A 63 -1.25 17.49 29.25
CA VAL A 63 0.10 17.96 29.60
C VAL A 63 1.04 17.80 28.41
N TRP A 64 1.55 18.92 27.91
CA TRP A 64 2.51 18.99 26.81
C TRP A 64 3.93 19.09 27.35
N THR A 65 4.83 18.23 26.87
CA THR A 65 6.20 18.15 27.37
C THR A 65 7.24 18.19 26.25
N SER A 66 8.36 18.86 26.53
CA SER A 66 9.54 18.92 25.69
C SER A 66 10.72 18.16 26.34
N ARG A 67 11.68 17.74 25.52
CA ARG A 67 12.99 17.24 25.97
C ARG A 67 14.00 18.36 26.21
N ARG A 68 13.65 19.61 25.90
CA ARG A 68 14.49 20.79 26.07
C ARG A 68 13.99 21.64 27.23
N PRO A 69 14.88 22.41 27.89
CA PRO A 69 14.48 23.37 28.92
C PRO A 69 13.43 24.33 28.39
N VAL A 70 12.48 24.69 29.24
CA VAL A 70 11.35 25.56 28.91
C VAL A 70 11.49 26.91 29.61
N GLU A 71 11.22 27.98 28.88
CA GLU A 71 11.10 29.34 29.39
C GLU A 71 9.68 29.85 29.17
N ALA A 72 9.03 30.32 30.25
CA ALA A 72 7.66 30.85 30.21
C ALA A 72 7.64 32.37 30.21
N GLY A 73 6.61 32.94 29.58
CA GLY A 73 6.42 34.39 29.50
C GLY A 73 4.95 34.77 29.31
N ARG A 74 4.71 36.09 29.35
CA ARG A 74 3.40 36.68 29.08
C ARG A 74 3.53 37.75 28.00
N SER A 75 2.52 37.85 27.15
CA SER A 75 2.36 38.94 26.19
C SER A 75 0.89 39.33 26.22
N GLY A 76 0.60 40.53 26.72
CA GLY A 76 -0.74 41.03 27.02
C GLY A 76 -1.65 39.96 27.65
N SER A 77 -2.63 39.47 26.89
CA SER A 77 -3.61 38.48 27.38
C SER A 77 -3.13 37.03 27.33
N LEU A 78 -2.02 36.76 26.63
CA LEU A 78 -1.48 35.41 26.44
C LEU A 78 -0.48 35.02 27.52
N SER A 79 -0.55 33.74 27.90
CA SER A 79 0.52 33.04 28.61
C SER A 79 1.16 32.04 27.64
N TYR A 80 2.49 32.05 27.53
CA TYR A 80 3.22 31.19 26.59
C TYR A 80 4.48 30.59 27.22
N ALA A 81 5.01 29.56 26.57
CA ALA A 81 6.32 29.02 26.86
C ALA A 81 7.01 28.54 25.58
N VAL A 82 8.34 28.56 25.60
CA VAL A 82 9.20 28.16 24.49
C VAL A 82 10.29 27.21 24.95
N ASP A 83 10.74 26.33 24.05
CA ASP A 83 11.81 25.35 24.32
C ASP A 83 13.04 25.50 23.37
N GLY A 84 13.10 26.64 22.67
CA GLY A 84 14.07 26.91 21.62
C GLY A 84 13.60 26.56 20.19
N GLU A 85 12.68 25.61 19.99
CA GLU A 85 12.14 25.26 18.65
C GLU A 85 10.61 25.32 18.57
N PHE A 86 9.93 25.00 19.67
CA PHE A 86 8.48 24.99 19.80
C PHE A 86 8.01 26.04 20.81
N LEU A 87 6.81 26.53 20.54
CA LEU A 87 6.08 27.46 21.39
C LEU A 87 4.72 26.85 21.69
N PHE A 88 4.31 26.90 22.95
CA PHE A 88 2.94 26.65 23.39
C PHE A 88 2.35 27.94 23.93
N GLY A 89 1.18 28.33 23.43
CA GLY A 89 0.49 29.56 23.83
C GLY A 89 -0.94 29.28 24.28
N THR A 90 -1.42 30.06 25.23
CA THR A 90 -2.79 30.00 25.77
C THR A 90 -3.36 31.41 25.89
N ALA A 91 -4.64 31.56 25.59
CA ALA A 91 -5.39 32.79 25.79
C ALA A 91 -6.83 32.46 26.21
N ARG A 92 -7.47 33.44 26.86
CA ARG A 92 -8.87 33.35 27.22
C ARG A 92 -9.55 34.67 26.92
N ILE A 93 -10.64 34.60 26.17
CA ILE A 93 -11.59 35.69 25.96
C ILE A 93 -12.70 35.49 27.00
N PRO A 94 -12.93 36.45 27.91
CA PRO A 94 -14.01 36.37 28.88
C PRO A 94 -15.37 36.21 28.22
N GLU A 95 -16.35 35.74 29.00
CA GLU A 95 -17.74 35.64 28.54
C GLU A 95 -18.25 37.02 28.10
N SER A 96 -18.82 37.09 26.89
CA SER A 96 -19.28 38.33 26.26
C SER A 96 -20.57 38.09 25.46
N ASP A 97 -21.32 39.16 25.19
CA ASP A 97 -22.48 39.16 24.29
C ASP A 97 -22.09 39.32 22.80
N ASP A 98 -20.84 39.74 22.54
CA ASP A 98 -20.23 39.85 21.20
C ASP A 98 -18.78 39.37 21.28
N TYR A 99 -18.43 38.38 20.45
CA TYR A 99 -17.10 37.81 20.40
C TYR A 99 -16.25 38.27 19.20
N VAL A 100 -16.80 39.02 18.24
CA VAL A 100 -16.10 39.31 16.97
C VAL A 100 -14.81 40.07 17.21
N ASP A 101 -14.88 41.25 17.85
CA ASP A 101 -13.72 42.12 18.05
C ASP A 101 -12.73 41.52 19.07
N ALA A 102 -13.24 40.84 20.09
CA ALA A 102 -12.41 40.17 21.09
C ALA A 102 -11.66 38.97 20.49
N THR A 103 -12.29 38.21 19.60
CA THR A 103 -11.65 37.12 18.85
C THR A 103 -10.60 37.68 17.90
N GLU A 104 -10.92 38.75 17.19
CA GLU A 104 -9.97 39.42 16.29
C GLU A 104 -8.72 39.91 17.04
N ALA A 105 -8.91 40.54 18.20
CA ALA A 105 -7.82 41.00 19.05
C ALA A 105 -6.94 39.84 19.56
N ALA A 106 -7.54 38.79 20.12
CA ALA A 106 -6.81 37.65 20.66
C ALA A 106 -5.99 36.91 19.57
N TYR A 107 -6.56 36.76 18.37
CA TYR A 107 -5.86 36.16 17.23
C TYR A 107 -4.73 37.05 16.71
N THR A 108 -4.96 38.35 16.64
CA THR A 108 -3.92 39.32 16.24
C THR A 108 -2.73 39.22 17.19
N GLU A 109 -3.00 39.20 18.50
CA GLU A 109 -1.98 39.10 19.54
C GLU A 109 -1.21 37.77 19.47
N ALA A 110 -1.88 36.64 19.20
CA ALA A 110 -1.23 35.35 19.01
C ALA A 110 -0.31 35.29 17.78
N VAL A 111 -0.74 35.88 16.65
CA VAL A 111 0.08 35.94 15.43
C VAL A 111 1.27 36.90 15.60
N GLU A 112 1.08 38.03 16.27
CA GLU A 112 2.16 38.97 16.57
C GLU A 112 3.19 38.37 17.55
N LEU A 113 2.74 37.66 18.58
CA LEU A 113 3.60 36.95 19.51
C LEU A 113 4.47 35.92 18.78
N THR A 114 3.85 35.05 17.98
CA THR A 114 4.58 33.98 17.27
C THR A 114 5.60 34.56 16.29
N ARG A 115 5.25 35.64 15.58
CA ARG A 115 6.18 36.33 14.65
C ARG A 115 7.31 37.06 15.38
N SER A 116 7.01 37.81 16.44
CA SER A 116 8.03 38.57 17.20
C SER A 116 9.06 37.67 17.88
N LEU A 117 8.66 36.48 18.33
CA LEU A 117 9.55 35.49 18.93
C LEU A 117 10.24 34.55 17.91
N GLY A 118 9.89 34.67 16.61
CA GLY A 118 10.47 33.87 15.52
C GLY A 118 9.88 32.46 15.34
N TYR A 119 8.74 32.16 15.94
CA TYR A 119 8.00 30.89 15.84
C TYR A 119 6.85 31.03 14.83
N SER A 120 7.13 31.52 13.62
CA SER A 120 6.10 31.99 12.69
C SER A 120 5.23 30.89 12.06
N ARG A 121 5.49 29.61 12.37
CA ARG A 121 4.77 28.45 11.83
C ARG A 121 3.78 27.92 12.85
N LEU A 122 2.58 28.47 12.87
CA LEU A 122 1.45 27.89 13.60
C LEU A 122 1.06 26.58 12.92
N TYR A 123 1.06 25.48 13.67
CA TYR A 123 0.78 24.15 13.12
C TYR A 123 -0.42 23.44 13.79
N ARG A 124 -0.87 23.92 14.96
CA ARG A 124 -2.07 23.38 15.61
C ARG A 124 -2.73 24.38 16.56
N ILE A 125 -4.06 24.48 16.51
CA ILE A 125 -4.84 25.36 17.39
C ILE A 125 -6.09 24.64 17.90
N TRP A 126 -6.47 24.86 19.15
CA TRP A 126 -7.72 24.37 19.74
C TRP A 126 -8.55 25.51 20.31
N HIS A 127 -9.87 25.38 20.23
CA HIS A 127 -10.83 26.35 20.75
C HIS A 127 -11.95 25.64 21.51
N TYR A 128 -12.27 26.21 22.66
CA TYR A 128 -13.35 25.78 23.51
C TYR A 128 -14.24 26.99 23.78
N ILE A 129 -15.44 26.95 23.22
CA ILE A 129 -16.35 28.10 23.14
C ILE A 129 -17.59 27.82 23.98
N SER A 130 -17.82 28.60 25.04
CA SER A 130 -19.10 28.53 25.76
C SER A 130 -20.26 28.91 24.85
N ARG A 131 -21.43 28.28 25.04
CA ARG A 131 -22.65 28.61 24.28
C ARG A 131 -22.47 28.53 22.76
N VAL A 132 -21.65 27.59 22.29
CA VAL A 132 -21.19 27.50 20.88
C VAL A 132 -22.32 27.51 19.86
N ASN A 133 -23.47 26.90 20.18
CA ASN A 133 -24.65 26.82 19.31
C ASN A 133 -25.78 27.80 19.66
N GLU A 134 -25.60 28.67 20.67
CA GLU A 134 -26.61 29.67 21.05
C GLU A 134 -26.51 30.91 20.15
N GLU A 135 -27.64 31.57 19.93
CA GLU A 135 -27.72 32.83 19.20
C GLU A 135 -27.47 34.02 20.14
N ASN A 136 -26.71 34.99 19.65
CA ASN A 136 -26.56 36.29 20.31
C ASN A 136 -27.83 37.16 20.19
N ALA A 137 -27.79 38.38 20.74
CA ALA A 137 -28.90 39.33 20.63
C ALA A 137 -29.28 39.73 19.18
N ALA A 138 -28.39 39.50 18.20
CA ALA A 138 -28.61 39.76 16.78
C ALA A 138 -29.05 38.51 15.99
N GLY A 139 -29.31 37.37 16.66
CA GLY A 139 -29.72 36.11 16.02
C GLY A 139 -28.59 35.37 15.30
N LEU A 140 -27.32 35.70 15.58
CA LEU A 140 -26.15 35.01 15.03
C LEU A 140 -25.56 34.06 16.08
N GLU A 141 -25.37 32.80 15.70
CA GLU A 141 -24.73 31.78 16.52
C GLU A 141 -23.30 32.20 16.95
N VAL A 142 -22.95 32.02 18.23
CA VAL A 142 -21.63 32.39 18.81
C VAL A 142 -20.45 31.81 17.99
N TYR A 143 -20.55 30.56 17.53
CA TYR A 143 -19.53 29.96 16.67
C TYR A 143 -19.28 30.76 15.38
N ARG A 144 -20.33 31.36 14.81
CA ARG A 144 -20.23 32.13 13.57
C ARG A 144 -19.61 33.50 13.82
N GLU A 145 -19.88 34.13 14.95
CA GLU A 145 -19.16 35.35 15.38
C GLU A 145 -17.66 35.09 15.52
N PHE A 146 -17.31 34.01 16.20
CA PHE A 146 -15.93 33.56 16.34
C PHE A 146 -15.26 33.39 14.96
N CYS A 147 -15.96 32.77 14.00
CA CYS A 147 -15.44 32.62 12.63
C CYS A 147 -15.21 33.97 11.94
N VAL A 148 -16.06 34.98 12.17
CA VAL A 148 -15.90 36.34 11.62
C VAL A 148 -14.67 37.01 12.23
N GLY A 149 -14.56 37.06 13.56
CA GLY A 149 -13.43 37.71 14.24
C GLY A 149 -12.10 37.06 13.88
N ARG A 150 -12.07 35.72 13.85
CA ARG A 150 -10.89 34.95 13.44
C ARG A 150 -10.50 35.24 11.99
N ALA A 151 -11.46 35.28 11.06
CA ALA A 151 -11.18 35.57 9.66
C ALA A 151 -10.60 36.99 9.49
N ARG A 152 -11.17 38.00 10.16
CA ARG A 152 -10.66 39.39 10.12
C ARG A 152 -9.20 39.47 10.57
N ALA A 153 -8.83 38.78 11.65
CA ALA A 153 -7.46 38.75 12.12
C ALA A 153 -6.50 38.07 11.13
N LEU A 154 -6.86 36.89 10.62
CA LEU A 154 -5.99 36.09 9.75
C LEU A 154 -5.81 36.70 8.35
N GLU A 155 -6.87 37.32 7.80
CA GLU A 155 -6.84 38.00 6.49
C GLU A 155 -5.82 39.16 6.48
N ARG A 156 -5.69 39.91 7.60
CA ARG A 156 -4.67 40.96 7.75
C ARG A 156 -3.24 40.45 7.57
N TYR A 157 -3.03 39.16 7.83
CA TYR A 157 -1.73 38.50 7.78
C TYR A 157 -1.52 37.59 6.57
N GLY A 158 -2.47 37.60 5.62
CA GLY A 158 -2.42 36.79 4.40
C GLY A 158 -2.66 35.29 4.63
N MET A 159 -3.22 34.92 5.78
CA MET A 159 -3.45 33.53 6.16
C MET A 159 -4.87 33.08 5.75
N THR A 160 -5.11 32.98 4.44
CA THR A 160 -6.44 32.66 3.87
C THR A 160 -6.60 31.20 3.47
N ASP A 161 -5.64 30.62 2.75
CA ASP A 161 -5.82 29.31 2.09
C ASP A 161 -4.79 28.25 2.56
N ASP A 162 -3.95 28.58 3.54
CA ASP A 162 -2.92 27.70 4.10
C ASP A 162 -2.92 27.78 5.63
N MET A 163 -3.98 27.24 6.23
CA MET A 163 -4.19 27.29 7.67
C MET A 163 -3.84 25.96 8.36
N PRO A 164 -3.26 26.01 9.58
CA PRO A 164 -3.04 24.81 10.36
C PRO A 164 -4.33 24.08 10.71
N ALA A 165 -4.17 22.84 11.14
CA ALA A 165 -5.20 22.06 11.79
C ALA A 165 -5.78 22.84 12.97
N ALA A 166 -7.11 22.93 13.02
CA ALA A 166 -7.81 23.59 14.11
C ALA A 166 -9.06 22.83 14.52
N THR A 167 -9.33 22.82 15.82
CA THR A 167 -10.55 22.24 16.39
C THR A 167 -11.32 23.31 17.11
N VAL A 168 -12.64 23.26 16.99
CA VAL A 168 -13.55 24.15 17.71
C VAL A 168 -14.66 23.29 18.29
N ILE A 169 -14.80 23.32 19.61
CA ILE A 169 -15.77 22.52 20.37
C ILE A 169 -16.43 23.40 21.43
N GLY A 170 -17.66 23.05 21.83
CA GLY A 170 -18.38 23.71 22.90
C GLY A 170 -17.74 23.47 24.28
N ALA A 171 -17.67 24.52 25.08
CA ALA A 171 -17.39 24.45 26.51
C ALA A 171 -18.68 24.63 27.31
N HIS A 172 -18.74 24.14 28.55
CA HIS A 172 -19.93 24.32 29.39
C HIS A 172 -20.07 25.78 29.87
N ALA A 173 -18.97 26.49 30.08
CA ALA A 173 -18.94 27.91 30.41
C ALA A 173 -17.52 28.50 30.28
N GLY A 174 -17.39 29.81 30.49
CA GLY A 174 -16.09 30.45 30.70
C GLY A 174 -15.55 31.25 29.52
N GLY A 175 -16.39 31.62 28.56
CA GLY A 175 -16.02 32.35 27.35
C GLY A 175 -15.32 31.46 26.31
N ILE A 176 -14.32 32.03 25.63
CA ILE A 176 -13.52 31.30 24.63
C ILE A 176 -12.13 31.07 25.17
N VAL A 177 -11.75 29.80 25.34
CA VAL A 177 -10.36 29.42 25.59
C VAL A 177 -9.74 28.96 24.28
N LEU A 178 -8.55 29.46 23.97
CA LEU A 178 -7.74 28.97 22.86
C LEU A 178 -6.34 28.63 23.32
N TYR A 179 -5.78 27.57 22.77
CA TYR A 179 -4.37 27.26 22.92
C TYR A 179 -3.81 26.73 21.61
N PHE A 180 -2.51 26.92 21.41
CA PHE A 180 -1.88 26.67 20.13
C PHE A 180 -0.43 26.24 20.28
N LEU A 181 0.05 25.61 19.20
CA LEU A 181 1.43 25.23 19.01
C LEU A 181 1.99 25.91 17.77
N ALA A 182 3.23 26.40 17.91
CA ALA A 182 4.00 26.94 16.81
C ALA A 182 5.45 26.45 16.84
N CYS A 183 6.14 26.48 15.70
CA CYS A 183 7.55 26.13 15.60
C CYS A 183 8.37 27.16 14.82
N ARG A 184 9.70 27.12 15.01
CA ARG A 184 10.66 27.93 14.24
C ARG A 184 10.95 27.31 12.87
N ALA A 185 11.26 26.02 12.87
CA ALA A 185 11.75 25.28 11.72
C ALA A 185 11.02 23.93 11.54
N GLY A 186 11.39 23.18 10.49
CA GLY A 186 10.80 21.90 10.11
C GLY A 186 9.80 21.98 8.96
N LYS A 187 9.61 20.88 8.24
CA LYS A 187 8.64 20.77 7.14
C LYS A 187 7.23 20.71 7.72
N GLN A 188 6.41 21.72 7.42
CA GLN A 188 4.98 21.75 7.74
C GLN A 188 4.19 21.55 6.45
N VAL A 189 3.17 20.69 6.48
CA VAL A 189 2.23 20.51 5.38
C VAL A 189 0.82 20.40 5.92
N ASN A 190 -0.08 21.26 5.46
CA ASN A 190 -1.50 21.20 5.78
C ASN A 190 -2.20 20.22 4.83
N ILE A 191 -3.05 19.36 5.39
CA ILE A 191 -3.66 18.21 4.71
C ILE A 191 -5.18 18.35 4.81
N ASP A 192 -5.86 18.24 3.67
CA ASP A 192 -7.31 18.18 3.61
C ASP A 192 -7.82 16.75 3.42
N ASN A 193 -9.11 16.56 3.64
CA ASN A 193 -9.78 15.30 3.35
C ASN A 193 -10.35 15.33 1.92
N PRO A 194 -9.92 14.44 1.00
CA PRO A 194 -10.37 14.44 -0.39
C PRO A 194 -11.86 14.08 -0.55
N ARG A 195 -12.48 13.53 0.50
CA ARG A 195 -13.92 13.24 0.54
C ARG A 195 -14.75 14.43 1.00
N GLN A 196 -14.13 15.57 1.31
CA GLN A 196 -14.77 16.76 1.85
C GLN A 196 -14.42 18.01 1.05
N VAL A 197 -15.32 19.00 1.09
CA VAL A 197 -14.99 20.37 0.69
C VAL A 197 -14.10 20.94 1.79
N PRO A 198 -12.96 21.59 1.48
CA PRO A 198 -12.16 22.25 2.49
C PRO A 198 -13.02 23.24 3.29
N PRO A 199 -12.88 23.33 4.63
CA PRO A 199 -13.76 24.16 5.46
C PRO A 199 -13.84 25.62 5.02
N TYR A 200 -12.74 26.19 4.53
CA TYR A 200 -12.64 27.57 4.04
C TYR A 200 -13.37 27.80 2.71
N HIS A 201 -13.82 26.74 2.04
CA HIS A 201 -14.68 26.77 0.85
C HIS A 201 -16.13 26.36 1.14
N TYR A 202 -16.55 26.32 2.40
CA TYR A 202 -17.93 25.98 2.74
C TYR A 202 -18.94 27.01 2.22
N PRO A 203 -20.15 26.57 1.79
CA PRO A 203 -21.21 27.46 1.35
C PRO A 203 -21.62 28.47 2.43
N SER A 204 -22.01 29.68 2.02
CA SER A 204 -22.43 30.79 2.90
C SER A 204 -23.58 30.46 3.86
N ARG A 205 -24.34 29.39 3.61
CA ARG A 205 -25.38 28.90 4.54
C ARG A 205 -24.84 28.52 5.92
N TYR A 206 -23.54 28.26 6.06
CA TYR A 206 -22.90 27.92 7.33
C TYR A 206 -22.45 29.16 8.13
N GLY A 207 -22.58 30.36 7.57
CA GLY A 207 -22.25 31.60 8.25
C GLY A 207 -21.69 32.66 7.30
N PRO A 208 -21.58 33.92 7.79
CA PRO A 208 -21.06 35.04 7.01
C PRO A 208 -19.58 34.87 6.61
N LYS A 209 -18.81 34.08 7.36
CA LYS A 209 -17.44 33.69 7.05
C LYS A 209 -17.29 32.18 7.24
N ALA A 210 -16.63 31.53 6.29
CA ALA A 210 -16.35 30.10 6.36
C ALA A 210 -15.28 29.81 7.44
N PRO A 211 -15.33 28.67 8.14
CA PRO A 211 -14.28 28.26 9.06
C PRO A 211 -12.96 28.07 8.32
N ASN A 212 -11.84 28.53 8.88
CA ASN A 212 -10.54 28.48 8.20
C ASN A 212 -9.54 27.55 8.89
N PHE A 213 -9.42 26.30 8.41
CA PHE A 213 -8.48 25.29 8.94
C PHE A 213 -8.33 24.10 7.97
N ALA A 214 -7.20 23.40 8.07
CA ALA A 214 -6.96 22.11 7.41
C ALA A 214 -7.38 20.92 8.28
N ARG A 215 -7.64 19.76 7.67
CA ARG A 215 -8.05 18.54 8.40
C ARG A 215 -6.94 17.86 9.19
N ALA A 216 -5.70 18.07 8.79
CA ALA A 216 -4.54 17.74 9.60
C ALA A 216 -3.38 18.67 9.26
N THR A 217 -2.43 18.77 10.17
CA THR A 217 -1.11 19.35 9.88
C THR A 217 -0.05 18.30 10.13
N TYR A 218 0.75 18.03 9.11
CA TYR A 218 1.95 17.23 9.18
C TYR A 218 3.14 18.11 9.57
N LEU A 219 3.97 17.62 10.47
CA LEU A 219 5.19 18.27 10.92
C LEU A 219 6.34 17.26 10.92
N ALA A 220 7.42 17.58 10.20
CA ALA A 220 8.67 16.83 10.23
C ALA A 220 9.84 17.72 10.66
N GLN A 221 10.65 17.21 11.57
CA GLN A 221 11.78 17.92 12.16
C GLN A 221 13.08 17.17 11.87
N ASP A 222 14.16 17.92 11.63
CA ASP A 222 15.46 17.35 11.26
C ASP A 222 16.01 16.46 12.40
N GLY A 223 15.89 15.13 12.25
CA GLY A 223 16.32 14.16 13.26
C GLY A 223 15.39 14.03 14.48
N GLY A 224 14.12 14.46 14.37
CA GLY A 224 13.15 14.56 15.47
C GLY A 224 11.82 13.80 15.29
N GLY A 225 11.71 12.88 14.33
CA GLY A 225 10.47 12.14 14.04
C GLY A 225 9.40 12.99 13.33
N GLU A 226 8.34 12.32 12.85
CA GLU A 226 7.24 12.96 12.12
C GLU A 226 5.95 12.88 12.95
N GLN A 227 5.16 13.94 12.97
CA GLN A 227 3.86 13.94 13.66
C GLN A 227 2.75 14.48 12.75
N PHE A 228 1.54 13.95 12.92
CA PHE A 228 0.32 14.49 12.31
C PHE A 228 -0.62 14.93 13.41
N TYR A 229 -1.09 16.16 13.30
CA TYR A 229 -2.11 16.71 14.19
C TYR A 229 -3.43 16.71 13.45
N VAL A 230 -4.22 15.65 13.61
CA VAL A 230 -5.55 15.53 13.01
C VAL A 230 -6.50 16.45 13.77
N SER A 231 -7.22 17.30 13.03
CA SER A 231 -8.21 18.21 13.59
C SER A 231 -9.55 17.50 13.82
N GLY A 232 -10.47 18.19 14.49
CA GLY A 232 -11.87 17.81 14.61
C GLY A 232 -12.46 17.28 13.29
N THR A 233 -12.72 15.98 13.26
CA THR A 233 -13.23 15.23 12.12
C THR A 233 -14.53 14.56 12.54
N ALA A 234 -15.56 14.74 11.72
CA ALA A 234 -16.93 14.30 12.02
C ALA A 234 -17.55 13.57 10.83
N GLY A 235 -18.81 13.13 10.98
CA GLY A 235 -19.59 12.44 9.95
C GLY A 235 -20.01 13.33 8.78
N ILE A 236 -19.04 13.85 8.00
CA ILE A 236 -19.25 14.77 6.88
C ILE A 236 -18.74 14.16 5.57
N LEU A 237 -19.51 14.32 4.48
CA LEU A 237 -19.08 14.08 3.09
C LEU A 237 -19.38 15.30 2.22
N GLY A 238 -18.40 15.71 1.41
CA GLY A 238 -18.39 17.03 0.80
C GLY A 238 -18.44 18.10 1.90
N HIS A 239 -19.52 18.86 1.97
CA HIS A 239 -19.79 19.79 3.08
C HIS A 239 -21.00 19.36 3.92
N ARG A 240 -21.68 18.25 3.60
CA ARG A 240 -22.95 17.84 4.22
C ARG A 240 -22.70 16.95 5.42
N THR A 241 -23.45 17.20 6.49
CA THR A 241 -23.59 16.25 7.60
C THR A 241 -24.32 15.01 7.12
N MET A 242 -23.83 13.83 7.49
CA MET A 242 -24.38 12.53 7.13
C MET A 242 -24.97 11.87 8.37
N HIS A 243 -25.95 10.98 8.17
CA HIS A 243 -26.58 10.20 9.25
C HIS A 243 -27.11 11.07 10.41
N PRO A 244 -27.99 12.06 10.12
CA PRO A 244 -28.57 12.89 11.18
C PRO A 244 -29.33 12.03 12.19
N GLY A 245 -29.06 12.23 13.49
CA GLY A 245 -29.69 11.47 14.58
C GLY A 245 -29.08 10.09 14.86
N ASP A 246 -28.08 9.64 14.09
CA ASP A 246 -27.41 8.35 14.29
C ASP A 246 -25.93 8.56 14.66
N VAL A 247 -25.66 8.56 15.97
CA VAL A 247 -24.33 8.78 16.52
C VAL A 247 -23.35 7.67 16.14
N GLU A 248 -23.81 6.42 16.00
CA GLU A 248 -22.92 5.31 15.68
C GLU A 248 -22.45 5.38 14.23
N ALA A 249 -23.37 5.67 13.30
CA ALA A 249 -23.03 5.86 11.90
C ALA A 249 -22.14 7.11 11.70
N GLN A 250 -22.41 8.21 12.41
CA GLN A 250 -21.53 9.37 12.39
C GLN A 250 -20.14 9.06 12.94
N CYS A 251 -20.04 8.26 14.01
CA CYS A 251 -18.77 7.86 14.61
C CYS A 251 -17.92 7.04 13.63
N ARG A 252 -18.52 6.01 13.01
CA ARG A 252 -17.83 5.18 12.02
C ARG A 252 -17.37 6.00 10.82
N LEU A 253 -18.23 6.90 10.32
CA LEU A 253 -17.86 7.78 9.20
C LEU A 253 -16.76 8.79 9.59
N ALA A 254 -16.74 9.28 10.83
CA ALA A 254 -15.68 10.15 11.32
C ALA A 254 -14.34 9.42 11.39
N LEU A 255 -14.32 8.17 11.87
CA LEU A 255 -13.14 7.29 11.86
C LEU A 255 -12.67 7.00 10.42
N ASP A 256 -13.59 6.67 9.51
CA ASP A 256 -13.27 6.49 8.08
C ASP A 256 -12.66 7.76 7.48
N ASN A 257 -13.19 8.93 7.83
CA ASN A 257 -12.66 10.21 7.38
C ASN A 257 -11.23 10.43 7.91
N ILE A 258 -10.94 10.11 9.17
CA ILE A 258 -9.58 10.16 9.72
C ILE A 258 -8.66 9.21 8.94
N ALA A 259 -9.09 7.97 8.71
CA ALA A 259 -8.33 6.99 7.95
C ALA A 259 -7.99 7.47 6.53
N HIS A 260 -8.89 8.22 5.88
CA HIS A 260 -8.62 8.83 4.57
C HIS A 260 -7.66 10.02 4.66
N VAL A 261 -7.77 10.87 5.69
CA VAL A 261 -6.87 12.01 5.90
C VAL A 261 -5.42 11.54 6.05
N ILE A 262 -5.19 10.51 6.88
CA ILE A 262 -3.85 10.00 7.19
C ILE A 262 -3.41 8.83 6.29
N GLY A 263 -4.29 8.36 5.41
CA GLY A 263 -4.05 7.21 4.55
C GLY A 263 -3.06 7.49 3.41
N GLY A 264 -2.34 6.44 2.96
CA GLY A 264 -1.22 6.57 2.02
C GLY A 264 -1.59 7.22 0.69
N ARG A 265 -2.81 7.00 0.19
CA ARG A 265 -3.30 7.67 -1.03
C ARG A 265 -3.31 9.18 -0.87
N ASN A 266 -3.89 9.70 0.23
CA ASN A 266 -3.98 11.14 0.47
C ASN A 266 -2.61 11.74 0.76
N LEU A 267 -1.84 11.12 1.67
CA LEU A 267 -0.50 11.60 2.03
C LEU A 267 0.46 11.69 0.84
N SER A 268 0.35 10.76 -0.12
CA SER A 268 1.19 10.77 -1.33
C SER A 268 0.97 12.01 -2.20
N VAL A 269 -0.26 12.54 -2.26
CA VAL A 269 -0.60 13.78 -3.00
C VAL A 269 0.07 14.99 -2.34
N HIS A 270 0.24 14.96 -1.02
CA HIS A 270 0.91 15.98 -0.23
C HIS A 270 2.44 15.78 -0.12
N GLY A 271 3.02 14.80 -0.84
CA GLY A 271 4.46 14.53 -0.82
C GLY A 271 4.96 14.02 0.54
N ILE A 272 4.13 13.21 1.21
CA ILE A 272 4.40 12.55 2.49
C ILE A 272 4.23 11.03 2.28
N GLY A 273 5.18 10.21 2.72
CA GLY A 273 5.12 8.75 2.63
C GLY A 273 5.53 8.08 3.93
N PRO A 274 5.33 6.76 4.14
CA PRO A 274 4.18 5.96 3.67
C PRO A 274 2.85 6.50 4.21
N GLY A 275 1.72 5.79 4.04
CA GLY A 275 0.46 6.09 4.73
C GLY A 275 0.50 5.74 6.22
N CYS A 276 -0.37 6.34 7.02
CA CYS A 276 -0.71 5.84 8.36
C CYS A 276 -2.05 5.10 8.32
N THR A 277 -2.33 4.33 9.38
CA THR A 277 -3.64 3.74 9.66
C THR A 277 -4.21 4.31 10.96
N LEU A 278 -5.45 3.93 11.30
CA LEU A 278 -6.05 4.28 12.59
C LEU A 278 -5.24 3.71 13.78
N ASP A 279 -4.46 2.64 13.57
CA ASP A 279 -3.57 2.09 14.58
C ASP A 279 -2.40 2.98 14.92
N ASP A 280 -2.13 4.03 14.15
CA ASP A 280 -1.07 5.01 14.42
C ASP A 280 -1.56 6.20 15.26
N LEU A 281 -2.88 6.31 15.47
CA LEU A 281 -3.47 7.36 16.28
C LEU A 281 -3.20 7.11 17.77
N ARG A 282 -2.74 8.12 18.51
CA ARG A 282 -2.32 7.98 19.92
C ARG A 282 -3.19 8.79 20.87
N ALA A 283 -2.90 10.08 21.04
CA ALA A 283 -3.65 10.96 21.93
C ALA A 283 -4.93 11.41 21.23
N VAL A 284 -6.06 10.82 21.59
CA VAL A 284 -7.36 11.01 20.93
C VAL A 284 -8.34 11.67 21.89
N LYS A 285 -8.95 12.77 21.43
CA LYS A 285 -10.09 13.39 22.10
C LYS A 285 -11.35 13.12 21.29
N VAL A 286 -12.36 12.57 21.96
CA VAL A 286 -13.65 12.25 21.37
C VAL A 286 -14.72 13.10 22.03
N TYR A 287 -15.34 13.97 21.25
CA TYR A 287 -16.39 14.88 21.69
C TYR A 287 -17.74 14.28 21.32
N VAL A 288 -18.61 14.10 22.31
CA VAL A 288 -19.92 13.47 22.14
C VAL A 288 -20.99 14.43 22.64
N ARG A 289 -21.93 14.80 21.77
CA ARG A 289 -22.97 15.78 22.08
C ARG A 289 -23.84 15.36 23.25
N HIS A 290 -24.25 14.10 23.28
CA HIS A 290 -25.14 13.59 24.30
C HIS A 290 -24.41 12.64 25.24
N GLN A 291 -24.49 12.91 26.55
CA GLN A 291 -23.89 12.07 27.59
C GLN A 291 -24.28 10.60 27.47
N ALA A 292 -25.53 10.32 27.08
CA ALA A 292 -26.06 8.97 26.92
C ALA A 292 -25.41 8.17 25.76
N ASP A 293 -24.71 8.85 24.84
CA ASP A 293 -24.11 8.23 23.67
C ASP A 293 -22.65 7.83 23.88
N ILE A 294 -22.00 8.34 24.93
CA ILE A 294 -20.57 8.14 25.18
C ILE A 294 -20.19 6.66 25.20
N ALA A 295 -20.93 5.82 25.92
CA ALA A 295 -20.62 4.39 26.01
C ALA A 295 -20.70 3.67 24.64
N ARG A 296 -21.61 4.11 23.76
CA ARG A 296 -21.75 3.54 22.41
C ARG A 296 -20.61 3.99 21.50
N VAL A 297 -20.26 5.27 21.55
CA VAL A 297 -19.14 5.86 20.80
C VAL A 297 -17.81 5.26 21.26
N GLU A 298 -17.62 5.12 22.57
CA GLU A 298 -16.43 4.53 23.17
C GLU A 298 -16.22 3.09 22.68
N ARG A 299 -17.27 2.27 22.66
CA ARG A 299 -17.20 0.92 22.11
C ARG A 299 -16.70 0.92 20.66
N ILE A 300 -17.27 1.77 19.80
CA ILE A 300 -16.87 1.87 18.38
C ILE A 300 -15.41 2.34 18.25
N CYS A 301 -15.00 3.33 19.03
CA CYS A 301 -13.62 3.82 19.00
C CYS A 301 -12.63 2.75 19.48
N ARG A 302 -12.96 2.00 20.54
CA ARG A 302 -12.13 0.91 21.05
C ARG A 302 -12.05 -0.29 20.11
N GLU A 303 -13.09 -0.53 19.31
CA GLU A 303 -13.09 -1.56 18.25
C GLU A 303 -12.21 -1.12 17.05
N ALA A 304 -12.15 0.18 16.75
CA ALA A 304 -11.50 0.70 15.55
C ALA A 304 -10.06 1.24 15.75
N LEU A 305 -9.69 1.61 16.97
CA LEU A 305 -8.40 2.21 17.31
C LEU A 305 -7.52 1.23 18.10
N SER A 306 -6.20 1.45 18.01
CA SER A 306 -5.22 0.63 18.72
C SER A 306 -5.46 0.60 20.25
N PRO A 307 -5.24 -0.53 20.93
CA PRO A 307 -5.34 -0.62 22.39
C PRO A 307 -4.39 0.31 23.15
N VAL A 308 -3.32 0.80 22.50
CA VAL A 308 -2.37 1.76 23.09
C VAL A 308 -2.74 3.22 22.82
N ALA A 309 -3.83 3.50 22.11
CA ALA A 309 -4.35 4.85 21.97
C ALA A 309 -4.89 5.35 23.31
N ASP A 310 -4.37 6.50 23.75
CA ASP A 310 -4.85 7.19 24.94
C ASP A 310 -6.06 8.02 24.55
N MET A 311 -7.23 7.63 25.03
CA MET A 311 -8.53 8.17 24.60
C MET A 311 -9.24 8.81 25.78
N VAL A 312 -9.71 10.03 25.59
CA VAL A 312 -10.62 10.72 26.53
C VAL A 312 -11.92 11.09 25.82
N PHE A 313 -13.02 10.91 26.54
CA PHE A 313 -14.38 11.15 26.04
C PHE A 313 -14.98 12.33 26.79
N LEU A 314 -15.43 13.33 26.04
CA LEU A 314 -15.92 14.61 26.57
C LEU A 314 -17.36 14.84 26.13
N ASN A 315 -18.24 15.19 27.07
CA ASN A 315 -19.58 15.64 26.72
C ASN A 315 -19.56 17.12 26.33
N ALA A 316 -19.75 17.41 25.05
CA ALA A 316 -19.61 18.75 24.51
C ALA A 316 -20.47 18.97 23.28
N ASP A 317 -21.00 20.18 23.13
CA ASP A 317 -21.64 20.59 21.89
C ASP A 317 -20.62 20.70 20.75
N ILE A 318 -21.05 20.35 19.55
CA ILE A 318 -20.24 20.41 18.33
C ILE A 318 -20.70 21.61 17.51
N CYS A 319 -19.79 22.27 16.78
CA CYS A 319 -20.07 23.50 16.05
C CYS A 319 -21.24 23.41 15.05
N ARG A 320 -21.62 22.22 14.60
CA ARG A 320 -22.88 22.01 13.88
C ARG A 320 -23.85 21.24 14.75
N ALA A 321 -25.04 21.79 14.93
CA ALA A 321 -26.11 21.21 15.76
C ALA A 321 -26.49 19.78 15.35
N ASP A 322 -26.34 19.41 14.08
CA ASP A 322 -26.69 18.09 13.54
C ASP A 322 -25.56 17.04 13.62
N LEU A 323 -24.37 17.44 14.10
CA LEU A 323 -23.27 16.53 14.42
C LEU A 323 -23.37 16.08 15.88
N LEU A 324 -23.22 14.77 16.07
CA LEU A 324 -23.35 14.10 17.37
C LEU A 324 -22.01 13.65 17.95
N VAL A 325 -21.00 13.49 17.09
CA VAL A 325 -19.64 13.07 17.47
C VAL A 325 -18.59 13.74 16.59
N GLU A 326 -17.49 14.17 17.21
CA GLU A 326 -16.31 14.70 16.55
C GLU A 326 -15.05 14.11 17.20
N LEU A 327 -14.08 13.71 16.39
CA LEU A 327 -12.85 13.08 16.84
C LEU A 327 -11.64 13.87 16.36
N GLU A 328 -10.62 13.95 17.19
CA GLU A 328 -9.30 14.43 16.81
C GLU A 328 -8.22 13.55 17.41
N GLY A 329 -7.01 13.64 16.87
CA GLY A 329 -5.90 12.95 17.50
C GLY A 329 -4.54 13.27 16.92
N ILE A 330 -3.52 12.71 17.55
CA ILE A 330 -2.13 12.89 17.14
C ILE A 330 -1.59 11.54 16.69
N VAL A 331 -1.04 11.52 15.48
CA VAL A 331 -0.22 10.41 14.99
C VAL A 331 1.23 10.76 15.27
N VAL A 332 1.94 9.89 15.98
CA VAL A 332 3.39 10.02 16.21
C VAL A 332 4.09 8.92 15.44
N ARG A 333 4.84 9.30 14.41
CA ARG A 333 5.80 8.40 13.76
C ARG A 333 7.12 8.52 14.50
N ASP A 334 7.19 7.81 15.61
CA ASP A 334 8.49 7.39 16.10
C ASP A 334 9.05 6.44 15.05
N HIS A 335 10.26 6.71 14.54
CA HIS A 335 10.98 5.64 13.85
C HIS A 335 11.03 4.48 14.85
N VAL A 336 10.32 3.37 14.52
CA VAL A 336 10.00 2.17 15.31
C VAL A 336 8.69 2.32 16.12
N SER A 337 7.51 1.82 15.71
CA SER A 337 7.14 0.52 15.13
C SER A 337 5.83 0.62 14.30
N GLY A 338 5.67 0.07 13.11
CA GLY A 338 6.57 -0.78 12.36
C GLY A 338 7.40 0.03 11.38
N LEU A 339 8.72 -0.11 11.50
CA LEU A 339 9.42 -0.53 10.30
C LEU A 339 8.51 -1.60 9.67
N ARG A 340 8.08 -1.44 8.41
CA ARG A 340 8.13 -2.62 7.55
C ARG A 340 9.53 -3.12 7.83
N ARG A 341 9.68 -4.17 8.66
CA ARG A 341 10.97 -4.77 8.97
C ARG A 341 11.52 -4.96 7.57
N VAL A 342 12.51 -4.16 7.18
CA VAL A 342 12.99 -4.15 5.80
C VAL A 342 13.31 -5.61 5.57
N PRO A 343 12.49 -6.32 4.77
CA PRO A 343 12.54 -7.77 4.82
C PRO A 343 13.98 -8.15 4.48
N GLU A 344 14.56 -9.15 5.13
CA GLU A 344 15.99 -9.43 4.95
C GLU A 344 16.37 -9.58 3.46
N TRP A 345 15.42 -10.01 2.62
CA TRP A 345 15.58 -10.09 1.17
C TRP A 345 15.88 -8.75 0.48
N GLU A 346 15.45 -7.59 1.00
CA GLU A 346 15.77 -6.27 0.43
C GLU A 346 17.26 -5.90 0.57
N HIS A 347 17.98 -6.57 1.47
CA HIS A 347 19.42 -6.40 1.66
C HIS A 347 20.25 -7.40 0.86
N LEU A 348 19.62 -8.40 0.24
CA LEU A 348 20.31 -9.40 -0.57
C LEU A 348 20.61 -8.87 -1.98
N PRO A 349 21.65 -9.40 -2.65
CA PRO A 349 21.89 -9.10 -4.05
C PRO A 349 20.67 -9.45 -4.92
N ALA A 350 20.42 -8.62 -5.93
CA ALA A 350 19.31 -8.80 -6.86
C ALA A 350 19.79 -8.62 -8.30
N ALA A 351 19.85 -9.72 -9.06
CA ALA A 351 20.16 -9.65 -10.47
C ALA A 351 19.01 -9.05 -11.29
N GLN A 352 19.35 -8.54 -12.49
CA GLN A 352 18.39 -8.14 -13.53
C GLN A 352 17.43 -6.98 -13.17
N GLN A 353 17.74 -6.19 -12.14
CA GLN A 353 16.90 -5.05 -11.75
C GLN A 353 17.01 -3.87 -12.73
N PRO A 354 15.93 -3.10 -12.93
CA PRO A 354 15.98 -1.85 -13.67
C PRO A 354 16.80 -0.76 -12.95
N GLU A 355 17.43 0.09 -13.75
CA GLU A 355 18.18 1.27 -13.31
C GLU A 355 17.29 2.52 -13.36
N TRP A 356 16.50 2.75 -12.32
CA TRP A 356 15.59 3.90 -12.23
C TRP A 356 15.52 4.56 -10.85
N ARG A 357 16.36 4.15 -9.90
CA ARG A 357 16.28 4.64 -8.50
C ARG A 357 16.44 6.16 -8.39
N ASP A 358 17.26 6.75 -9.24
CA ASP A 358 17.47 8.21 -9.29
C ASP A 358 16.39 8.95 -10.08
N HIS A 359 15.38 8.25 -10.62
CA HIS A 359 14.31 8.87 -11.38
C HIS A 359 13.38 9.68 -10.45
N PRO A 360 13.00 10.94 -10.77
CA PRO A 360 12.21 11.81 -9.88
C PRO A 360 10.82 11.28 -9.49
N ALA A 361 10.32 10.25 -10.18
CA ALA A 361 9.05 9.60 -9.90
C ALA A 361 9.18 8.31 -9.05
N TYR A 362 10.40 7.78 -8.84
CA TYR A 362 10.62 6.47 -8.22
C TYR A 362 9.93 6.33 -6.86
N GLU A 363 10.23 7.22 -5.92
CA GLU A 363 9.65 7.17 -4.56
C GLU A 363 8.12 7.30 -4.56
N ARG A 364 7.57 8.19 -5.40
CA ARG A 364 6.11 8.35 -5.51
C ARG A 364 5.45 7.09 -6.06
N VAL A 365 6.01 6.49 -7.12
CA VAL A 365 5.49 5.24 -7.71
C VAL A 365 5.53 4.10 -6.69
N LYS A 366 6.65 3.92 -6.00
CA LYS A 366 6.80 2.91 -4.94
C LYS A 366 5.76 3.07 -3.85
N ALA A 367 5.57 4.30 -3.35
CA ALA A 367 4.56 4.60 -2.35
C ALA A 367 3.14 4.31 -2.86
N THR A 368 2.83 4.64 -4.12
CA THR A 368 1.54 4.33 -4.74
C THR A 368 1.27 2.83 -4.80
N LEU A 369 2.24 2.01 -5.22
CA LEU A 369 2.09 0.54 -5.30
C LEU A 369 1.94 -0.11 -3.92
N VAL A 370 2.67 0.40 -2.91
CA VAL A 370 2.53 -0.07 -1.52
C VAL A 370 1.12 0.20 -0.99
N ALA A 371 0.53 1.35 -1.34
CA ALA A 371 -0.82 1.72 -0.93
C ALA A 371 -1.94 1.11 -1.79
N ALA A 372 -1.62 0.47 -2.91
CA ALA A 372 -2.61 -0.11 -3.82
C ALA A 372 -3.21 -1.41 -3.25
N PRO A 373 -4.47 -1.76 -3.55
CA PRO A 373 -5.01 -3.09 -3.28
C PRO A 373 -4.15 -4.20 -3.90
N PRO A 374 -4.15 -5.43 -3.36
CA PRO A 374 -3.56 -6.55 -4.09
C PRO A 374 -4.42 -6.90 -5.31
N VAL A 375 -3.76 -7.37 -6.36
CA VAL A 375 -4.39 -7.80 -7.61
C VAL A 375 -5.04 -9.19 -7.46
N VAL A 376 -4.45 -10.04 -6.61
CA VAL A 376 -4.99 -11.36 -6.23
C VAL A 376 -5.34 -11.40 -4.74
N LEU A 377 -6.29 -12.24 -4.34
CA LEU A 377 -6.71 -12.35 -2.94
C LEU A 377 -6.08 -13.59 -2.26
N PRO A 378 -5.84 -13.56 -0.94
CA PRO A 378 -5.20 -14.67 -0.24
C PRO A 378 -6.04 -15.96 -0.31
N GLY A 379 -7.37 -15.85 -0.31
CA GLY A 379 -8.25 -17.01 -0.49
C GLY A 379 -8.07 -17.71 -1.84
N GLU A 380 -7.78 -16.97 -2.91
CA GLU A 380 -7.51 -17.55 -4.24
C GLU A 380 -6.14 -18.21 -4.29
N VAL A 381 -5.15 -17.59 -3.63
CA VAL A 381 -3.82 -18.19 -3.48
C VAL A 381 -3.91 -19.54 -2.78
N ARG A 382 -4.70 -19.65 -1.70
CA ARG A 382 -4.93 -20.92 -1.00
C ARG A 382 -5.62 -21.96 -1.89
N GLN A 383 -6.65 -21.57 -2.63
CA GLN A 383 -7.30 -22.47 -3.59
C GLN A 383 -6.31 -23.04 -4.61
N LEU A 384 -5.42 -22.21 -5.17
CA LEU A 384 -4.40 -22.70 -6.09
C LEU A 384 -3.38 -23.63 -5.40
N ARG A 385 -3.00 -23.34 -4.15
CA ARG A 385 -2.11 -24.24 -3.38
C ARG A 385 -2.73 -25.63 -3.25
N ASP A 386 -4.00 -25.71 -2.88
CA ASP A 386 -4.71 -26.99 -2.76
C ASP A 386 -4.69 -27.74 -4.11
N ARG A 387 -4.95 -27.01 -5.20
CA ARG A 387 -4.89 -27.59 -6.55
C ARG A 387 -3.51 -28.12 -6.94
N LEU A 388 -2.44 -27.44 -6.56
CA LEU A 388 -1.08 -27.87 -6.83
C LEU A 388 -0.63 -29.02 -5.92
N ALA A 389 -1.19 -29.14 -4.71
CA ALA A 389 -1.00 -30.30 -3.86
C ALA A 389 -1.54 -31.59 -4.51
N GLU A 390 -2.72 -31.53 -5.15
CA GLU A 390 -3.26 -32.67 -5.92
C GLU A 390 -2.41 -33.01 -7.13
N VAL A 391 -1.76 -32.03 -7.77
CA VAL A 391 -0.80 -32.29 -8.85
C VAL A 391 0.44 -32.99 -8.29
N ALA A 392 0.98 -32.53 -7.16
CA ALA A 392 2.12 -33.17 -6.51
C ALA A 392 1.81 -34.61 -6.05
N ALA A 393 0.57 -34.88 -5.66
CA ALA A 393 0.06 -36.21 -5.34
C ALA A 393 -0.16 -37.10 -6.58
N GLY A 394 -0.01 -36.55 -7.79
CA GLY A 394 -0.22 -37.28 -9.03
C GLY A 394 -1.68 -37.46 -9.41
N GLU A 395 -2.59 -36.66 -8.85
CA GLU A 395 -4.04 -36.72 -9.08
C GLU A 395 -4.50 -35.82 -10.22
N ALA A 396 -3.74 -34.75 -10.50
CA ALA A 396 -4.02 -33.77 -11.55
C ALA A 396 -2.76 -33.43 -12.38
N HIS A 397 -2.96 -32.66 -13.44
CA HIS A 397 -1.89 -32.03 -14.23
C HIS A 397 -1.96 -30.51 -14.17
N VAL A 398 -0.87 -29.83 -14.51
CA VAL A 398 -0.82 -28.37 -14.76
C VAL A 398 -0.61 -28.11 -16.23
N LEU A 399 -1.39 -27.18 -16.77
CA LEU A 399 -1.06 -26.54 -18.04
C LEU A 399 -0.85 -25.05 -17.79
N GLN A 400 0.41 -24.62 -17.90
CA GLN A 400 0.81 -23.23 -17.78
C GLN A 400 1.18 -22.67 -19.16
N ILE A 401 0.37 -21.79 -19.74
CA ILE A 401 0.63 -21.22 -21.07
C ILE A 401 0.43 -19.70 -21.10
N GLY A 402 0.96 -19.05 -22.12
CA GLY A 402 0.68 -17.65 -22.44
C GLY A 402 1.90 -16.99 -23.05
N ASP A 403 1.93 -15.67 -23.07
CA ASP A 403 2.95 -14.94 -23.79
C ASP A 403 4.36 -15.16 -23.25
N CYS A 404 5.34 -14.89 -24.12
CA CYS A 404 6.69 -14.70 -23.65
C CYS A 404 6.70 -13.47 -22.74
N ALA A 405 6.60 -12.27 -23.30
CA ALA A 405 6.38 -11.02 -22.58
C ALA A 405 5.01 -10.49 -22.96
N GLU A 406 4.16 -10.18 -21.98
CA GLU A 406 2.87 -9.57 -22.25
C GLU A 406 3.06 -8.13 -22.78
N SER A 407 2.22 -7.76 -23.74
CA SER A 407 2.07 -6.39 -24.19
C SER A 407 0.91 -5.72 -23.45
N PHE A 408 1.12 -4.50 -22.96
CA PHE A 408 0.03 -3.63 -22.50
C PHE A 408 -1.08 -3.48 -23.55
N TYR A 409 -0.73 -3.43 -24.84
CA TYR A 409 -1.69 -3.28 -25.93
C TYR A 409 -2.56 -4.53 -26.15
N GLU A 410 -2.07 -5.70 -25.71
CA GLU A 410 -2.75 -7.01 -25.81
C GLU A 410 -3.27 -7.50 -24.45
N SER A 411 -3.46 -6.58 -23.51
CA SER A 411 -3.98 -6.86 -22.15
C SER A 411 -5.45 -6.43 -21.98
N THR A 412 -6.13 -6.10 -23.07
CA THR A 412 -7.56 -5.72 -23.02
C THR A 412 -8.45 -6.92 -22.68
N PRO A 413 -9.72 -6.71 -22.25
CA PRO A 413 -10.65 -7.80 -21.99
C PRO A 413 -10.88 -8.75 -23.18
N HIS A 414 -10.79 -8.25 -24.41
CA HIS A 414 -10.90 -9.06 -25.64
C HIS A 414 -9.72 -10.03 -25.79
N HIS A 415 -8.48 -9.52 -25.74
CA HIS A 415 -7.28 -10.35 -25.83
C HIS A 415 -7.19 -11.32 -24.65
N THR A 416 -7.54 -10.86 -23.44
CA THR A 416 -7.56 -11.71 -22.24
C THR A 416 -8.51 -12.89 -22.41
N ARG A 417 -9.70 -12.65 -22.98
CA ARG A 417 -10.66 -13.73 -23.29
C ARG A 417 -10.10 -14.74 -24.29
N ALA A 418 -9.49 -14.28 -25.38
CA ALA A 418 -8.89 -15.19 -26.37
C ALA A 418 -7.78 -16.06 -25.77
N LYS A 419 -6.96 -15.49 -24.88
CA LYS A 419 -5.94 -16.24 -24.13
C LYS A 419 -6.55 -17.29 -23.20
N ILE A 420 -7.64 -16.96 -22.51
CA ILE A 420 -8.38 -17.89 -21.65
C ILE A 420 -8.97 -19.04 -22.48
N GLU A 421 -9.64 -18.74 -23.59
CA GLU A 421 -10.25 -19.74 -24.48
C GLU A 421 -9.19 -20.71 -25.04
N THR A 422 -8.03 -20.19 -25.43
CA THR A 422 -6.89 -21.03 -25.87
C THR A 422 -6.39 -21.95 -24.75
N LEU A 423 -6.25 -21.42 -23.53
CA LEU A 423 -5.83 -22.20 -22.37
C LEU A 423 -6.87 -23.27 -22.00
N ASP A 424 -8.16 -22.95 -22.05
CA ASP A 424 -9.23 -23.90 -21.78
C ASP A 424 -9.24 -25.05 -22.80
N ALA A 425 -9.18 -24.74 -24.09
CA ALA A 425 -9.20 -25.75 -25.15
C ALA A 425 -8.00 -26.70 -25.06
N LEU A 426 -6.80 -26.18 -24.77
CA LEU A 426 -5.60 -27.01 -24.61
C LEU A 426 -5.62 -27.81 -23.30
N ALA A 427 -6.21 -27.26 -22.23
CA ALA A 427 -6.35 -27.96 -20.96
C ALA A 427 -7.37 -29.10 -21.04
N GLU A 428 -8.50 -28.88 -21.71
CA GLU A 428 -9.49 -29.93 -22.00
C GLU A 428 -8.84 -31.08 -22.77
N ARG A 429 -8.09 -30.75 -23.83
CA ARG A 429 -7.34 -31.74 -24.63
C ARG A 429 -6.36 -32.55 -23.78
N LEU A 430 -5.61 -31.91 -22.88
CA LEU A 430 -4.70 -32.60 -21.95
C LEU A 430 -5.48 -33.51 -20.98
N GLY A 431 -6.62 -33.04 -20.47
CA GLY A 431 -7.52 -33.81 -19.61
C GLY A 431 -8.01 -35.08 -20.29
N ASP A 432 -8.46 -34.98 -21.55
CA ASP A 432 -8.92 -36.11 -22.34
C ASP A 432 -7.84 -37.19 -22.54
N HIS A 433 -6.60 -36.75 -22.77
CA HIS A 433 -5.46 -37.66 -22.96
C HIS A 433 -5.07 -38.41 -21.68
N THR A 434 -5.22 -37.76 -20.53
CA THR A 434 -4.71 -38.25 -19.24
C THR A 434 -5.79 -38.86 -18.35
N GLY A 435 -7.06 -38.58 -18.62
CA GLY A 435 -8.19 -38.93 -17.75
C GLY A 435 -8.16 -38.21 -16.40
N ARG A 436 -7.42 -37.09 -16.29
CA ARG A 436 -7.19 -36.37 -15.03
C ARG A 436 -7.56 -34.90 -15.16
N GLY A 437 -7.89 -34.27 -14.03
CA GLY A 437 -8.11 -32.83 -13.96
C GLY A 437 -6.88 -32.02 -14.34
N VAL A 438 -7.09 -30.85 -14.96
CA VAL A 438 -6.01 -29.93 -15.35
C VAL A 438 -6.16 -28.59 -14.65
N VAL A 439 -5.14 -28.22 -13.88
CA VAL A 439 -4.99 -26.89 -13.26
C VAL A 439 -4.54 -25.91 -14.35
N ARG A 440 -5.42 -24.97 -14.67
CA ARG A 440 -5.25 -23.99 -15.76
C ARG A 440 -4.55 -22.75 -15.25
N ILE A 441 -3.34 -22.47 -15.75
CA ILE A 441 -2.53 -21.33 -15.33
C ILE A 441 -2.11 -20.51 -16.55
N GLY A 442 -2.46 -19.23 -16.56
CA GLY A 442 -2.01 -18.27 -17.58
C GLY A 442 -0.69 -17.60 -17.18
N ARG A 443 0.23 -17.47 -18.11
CA ARG A 443 1.33 -16.49 -18.08
C ARG A 443 0.74 -15.12 -18.46
N ILE A 444 -0.11 -14.61 -17.58
CA ILE A 444 -1.02 -13.51 -17.86
C ILE A 444 -1.23 -12.64 -16.63
N GLY A 445 -1.47 -11.35 -16.82
CA GLY A 445 -1.81 -10.41 -15.76
C GLY A 445 -0.62 -10.02 -14.90
N GLY A 446 0.57 -9.95 -15.50
CA GLY A 446 1.77 -9.43 -14.82
C GLY A 446 3.12 -9.76 -15.49
N GLN A 447 3.12 -10.52 -16.59
CA GLN A 447 4.31 -10.99 -17.31
C GLN A 447 4.93 -9.91 -18.21
N TYR A 448 5.01 -8.69 -17.70
CA TYR A 448 5.47 -7.48 -18.40
C TYR A 448 6.97 -7.18 -18.23
N ALA A 449 7.74 -8.10 -17.65
CA ALA A 449 9.17 -7.93 -17.43
C ALA A 449 9.96 -9.17 -17.87
N LYS A 450 11.18 -8.96 -18.38
CA LYS A 450 12.05 -10.01 -18.90
C LYS A 450 13.52 -9.82 -18.53
N PRO A 451 14.20 -10.89 -18.07
CA PRO A 451 15.64 -10.84 -17.88
C PRO A 451 16.35 -10.92 -19.24
N ARG A 452 17.51 -10.29 -19.37
CA ARG A 452 18.27 -10.24 -20.63
C ARG A 452 19.71 -10.70 -20.42
N SER A 453 20.24 -11.43 -21.41
CA SER A 453 21.64 -11.89 -21.39
C SER A 453 22.64 -10.75 -21.56
N THR A 454 22.28 -9.74 -22.37
CA THR A 454 23.07 -8.54 -22.60
C THR A 454 22.24 -7.32 -22.21
N PRO A 455 22.84 -6.29 -21.58
CA PRO A 455 22.13 -5.08 -21.19
C PRO A 455 21.86 -4.11 -22.36
N PHE A 456 22.57 -4.29 -23.48
CA PHE A 456 22.44 -3.48 -24.69
C PHE A 456 22.20 -4.36 -25.91
N GLU A 457 21.61 -3.78 -26.95
CA GLU A 457 21.50 -4.35 -28.29
C GLU A 457 21.72 -3.27 -29.36
N VAL A 458 22.20 -3.67 -30.53
CA VAL A 458 22.41 -2.77 -31.67
C VAL A 458 21.22 -2.88 -32.61
N VAL A 459 20.52 -1.77 -32.83
CA VAL A 459 19.39 -1.67 -33.76
C VAL A 459 19.72 -0.58 -34.77
N ASP A 460 19.69 -0.93 -36.06
CA ASP A 460 20.02 -0.02 -37.17
C ASP A 460 21.37 0.71 -37.00
N GLY A 461 22.36 0.02 -36.42
CA GLY A 461 23.69 0.56 -36.16
C GLY A 461 23.83 1.42 -34.89
N VAL A 462 22.74 1.61 -34.13
CA VAL A 462 22.74 2.37 -32.86
C VAL A 462 22.68 1.41 -31.67
N GLU A 463 23.60 1.55 -30.72
CA GLU A 463 23.56 0.82 -29.45
C GLU A 463 22.48 1.41 -28.54
N LEU A 464 21.53 0.59 -28.11
CA LEU A 464 20.41 0.97 -27.25
C LEU A 464 20.31 0.05 -26.03
N PRO A 465 19.79 0.54 -24.89
CA PRO A 465 19.38 -0.34 -23.82
C PRO A 465 18.39 -1.36 -24.33
N VAL A 466 18.60 -2.59 -23.90
CA VAL A 466 17.85 -3.74 -24.36
C VAL A 466 16.38 -3.65 -23.91
N PHE A 467 15.43 -4.12 -24.72
CA PHE A 467 14.05 -4.23 -24.27
C PHE A 467 13.91 -5.21 -23.09
N ARG A 468 13.34 -4.77 -21.97
CA ARG A 468 13.18 -5.56 -20.73
C ARG A 468 11.72 -5.84 -20.37
N GLY A 469 10.79 -5.61 -21.30
CA GLY A 469 9.35 -5.73 -21.06
C GLY A 469 8.70 -4.39 -20.71
N HIS A 470 7.41 -4.25 -21.00
CA HIS A 470 6.68 -2.98 -20.86
C HIS A 470 6.64 -2.40 -19.44
N MET A 471 6.85 -3.22 -18.39
CA MET A 471 7.00 -2.74 -17.01
C MET A 471 8.30 -1.94 -16.80
N VAL A 472 9.29 -2.14 -17.67
CA VAL A 472 10.63 -1.54 -17.55
C VAL A 472 10.85 -0.42 -18.57
N ASN A 473 10.66 -0.73 -19.85
CA ASN A 473 10.84 0.21 -20.96
C ASN A 473 9.89 -0.14 -22.13
N ALA A 474 9.81 0.72 -23.16
CA ALA A 474 9.05 0.43 -24.37
C ALA A 474 9.89 -0.36 -25.39
N GLU A 475 9.20 -1.06 -26.27
CA GLU A 475 9.72 -1.85 -27.38
C GLU A 475 10.33 -0.99 -28.51
N GLY A 476 9.94 0.29 -28.62
CA GLY A 476 10.39 1.20 -29.68
C GLY A 476 11.91 1.38 -29.77
N ASN A 477 12.43 1.61 -30.98
CA ASN A 477 13.87 1.64 -31.28
C ASN A 477 14.49 3.03 -31.09
N SER A 478 14.20 3.71 -29.97
CA SER A 478 14.78 5.01 -29.63
C SER A 478 15.35 5.02 -28.22
N ALA A 479 16.35 5.86 -27.97
CA ALA A 479 16.93 6.00 -26.63
C ALA A 479 15.88 6.40 -25.58
N GLU A 480 14.88 7.21 -25.95
CA GLU A 480 13.77 7.59 -25.09
C GLU A 480 12.85 6.39 -24.77
N ALA A 481 12.47 5.61 -25.79
CA ALA A 481 11.62 4.43 -25.60
C ALA A 481 12.31 3.38 -24.72
N ARG A 482 13.63 3.22 -24.87
CA ARG A 482 14.43 2.22 -24.15
C ARG A 482 14.84 2.63 -22.74
N ARG A 483 14.61 3.88 -22.33
CA ARG A 483 14.89 4.36 -20.97
C ARG A 483 14.04 3.60 -19.95
N HIS A 484 14.67 3.14 -18.87
CA HIS A 484 13.95 2.57 -17.73
C HIS A 484 13.08 3.65 -17.07
N ASP A 485 11.78 3.40 -16.97
CA ASP A 485 10.82 4.37 -16.43
C ASP A 485 9.99 3.70 -15.32
N PRO A 486 10.13 4.13 -14.05
CA PRO A 486 9.42 3.49 -12.95
C PRO A 486 7.91 3.71 -13.05
N VAL A 487 7.42 4.75 -13.74
CA VAL A 487 5.97 4.99 -13.91
C VAL A 487 5.28 3.82 -14.60
N ARG A 488 6.00 3.07 -15.44
CA ARG A 488 5.51 1.86 -16.10
C ARG A 488 5.11 0.75 -15.13
N MET A 489 5.60 0.75 -13.89
CA MET A 489 5.11 -0.16 -12.85
C MET A 489 3.64 0.11 -12.48
N LEU A 490 3.20 1.39 -12.51
CA LEU A 490 1.79 1.73 -12.29
C LEU A 490 0.91 1.27 -13.45
N TRP A 491 1.42 1.35 -14.68
CA TRP A 491 0.73 0.83 -15.86
C TRP A 491 0.61 -0.70 -15.79
N ALA A 492 1.71 -1.38 -15.45
CA ALA A 492 1.71 -2.82 -15.23
C ALA A 492 0.69 -3.24 -14.17
N TYR A 493 0.62 -2.53 -13.03
CA TYR A 493 -0.41 -2.75 -12.01
C TYR A 493 -1.82 -2.61 -12.57
N HIS A 494 -2.09 -1.53 -13.32
CA HIS A 494 -3.41 -1.27 -13.88
C HIS A 494 -3.85 -2.36 -14.87
N PHE A 495 -3.00 -2.72 -15.84
CA PHE A 495 -3.32 -3.80 -16.78
C PHE A 495 -3.42 -5.17 -16.10
N SER A 496 -2.59 -5.44 -15.10
CA SER A 496 -2.71 -6.62 -14.26
C SER A 496 -4.09 -6.68 -13.60
N ASP A 497 -4.57 -5.59 -13.00
CA ASP A 497 -5.88 -5.54 -12.34
C ASP A 497 -7.03 -5.81 -13.33
N GLU A 498 -7.02 -5.20 -14.51
CA GLU A 498 -8.03 -5.43 -15.56
C GLU A 498 -8.07 -6.89 -16.02
N VAL A 499 -6.91 -7.49 -16.28
CA VAL A 499 -6.81 -8.91 -16.63
C VAL A 499 -7.43 -9.78 -15.53
N GLN A 500 -7.22 -9.44 -14.25
CA GLN A 500 -7.60 -10.31 -13.14
C GLN A 500 -9.10 -10.22 -12.85
N GLN A 501 -9.70 -9.06 -13.09
CA GLN A 501 -11.16 -8.91 -13.14
C GLN A 501 -11.76 -9.81 -14.24
N ALA A 502 -11.13 -9.91 -15.40
CA ALA A 502 -11.58 -10.82 -16.47
C ALA A 502 -11.40 -12.31 -16.10
N LEU A 503 -10.29 -12.68 -15.45
CA LEU A 503 -10.07 -14.05 -14.95
C LEU A 503 -11.10 -14.44 -13.88
N ARG A 504 -11.40 -13.54 -12.92
CA ARG A 504 -12.46 -13.74 -11.91
C ARG A 504 -13.82 -13.91 -12.57
N SER A 505 -14.15 -13.01 -13.50
CA SER A 505 -15.42 -13.06 -14.23
C SER A 505 -15.59 -14.38 -15.00
N HIS A 506 -14.52 -14.91 -15.58
CA HIS A 506 -14.54 -16.22 -16.23
C HIS A 506 -14.71 -17.38 -15.23
N ARG A 507 -14.03 -17.34 -14.07
CA ARG A 507 -14.22 -18.34 -12.99
C ARG A 507 -15.68 -18.37 -12.52
N ASP A 508 -16.27 -17.21 -12.29
CA ASP A 508 -17.67 -17.09 -11.84
C ASP A 508 -18.64 -17.63 -12.90
N ALA A 509 -18.40 -17.30 -14.18
CA ALA A 509 -19.23 -17.78 -15.28
C ALA A 509 -19.15 -19.32 -15.51
N THR A 510 -18.05 -19.94 -15.11
CA THR A 510 -17.80 -21.39 -15.31
C THR A 510 -17.96 -22.22 -14.03
N ALA A 511 -18.21 -21.59 -12.87
CA ALA A 511 -18.25 -22.25 -11.56
C ALA A 511 -19.23 -23.43 -11.46
N LEU A 512 -20.36 -23.38 -12.17
CA LEU A 512 -21.36 -24.46 -12.19
C LEU A 512 -21.02 -25.61 -13.16
N ARG A 513 -20.08 -25.39 -14.08
CA ARG A 513 -19.73 -26.33 -15.16
C ARG A 513 -18.35 -26.94 -14.99
N SER A 514 -17.45 -26.28 -14.26
CA SER A 514 -16.09 -26.73 -14.03
C SER A 514 -15.89 -27.16 -12.58
N VAL A 515 -15.49 -28.41 -12.38
CA VAL A 515 -15.06 -28.93 -11.07
C VAL A 515 -13.65 -28.49 -10.68
N HIS A 516 -12.93 -27.81 -11.57
CA HIS A 516 -11.56 -27.32 -11.34
C HIS A 516 -11.51 -25.79 -11.49
N PRO A 517 -11.57 -25.00 -10.41
CA PRO A 517 -11.57 -23.55 -10.51
C PRO A 517 -10.30 -23.02 -11.19
N GLY A 518 -10.47 -22.01 -12.06
CA GLY A 518 -9.43 -21.42 -12.89
C GLY A 518 -10.00 -20.67 -14.10
N PRO A 519 -9.16 -19.99 -14.90
CA PRO A 519 -7.70 -20.01 -14.83
C PRO A 519 -7.10 -19.09 -13.76
N TRP A 520 -5.86 -19.39 -13.37
CA TRP A 520 -5.04 -18.63 -12.42
C TRP A 520 -3.96 -17.84 -13.14
N SER A 521 -3.52 -16.72 -12.58
CA SER A 521 -2.44 -15.92 -13.14
C SER A 521 -1.06 -16.32 -12.61
N SER A 522 -0.03 -16.12 -13.43
CA SER A 522 1.38 -16.36 -13.11
C SER A 522 2.29 -15.39 -13.87
N HIS A 523 3.41 -15.01 -13.27
CA HIS A 523 4.47 -14.27 -13.94
C HIS A 523 5.85 -14.48 -13.27
N ASP A 524 6.92 -14.13 -14.00
CA ASP A 524 8.28 -14.08 -13.45
C ASP A 524 8.33 -13.00 -12.37
N ALA A 525 8.72 -13.37 -11.16
CA ALA A 525 8.89 -12.48 -10.03
C ALA A 525 10.22 -11.73 -10.20
N LEU A 526 10.33 -10.86 -11.21
CA LEU A 526 11.60 -10.28 -11.64
C LEU A 526 11.91 -8.92 -11.03
N VAL A 527 11.00 -7.95 -11.17
CA VAL A 527 11.22 -6.55 -10.76
C VAL A 527 10.85 -6.43 -9.28
N LEU A 528 11.84 -6.47 -8.39
CA LEU A 528 11.65 -6.45 -6.93
C LEU A 528 10.95 -5.19 -6.46
N ASP A 529 11.15 -4.09 -7.18
CA ASP A 529 10.47 -2.85 -6.85
C ASP A 529 8.96 -2.94 -6.96
N TYR A 530 8.46 -3.73 -7.92
CA TYR A 530 7.06 -4.01 -8.15
C TYR A 530 6.54 -5.10 -7.22
N ILE A 531 7.16 -6.29 -7.23
CA ILE A 531 6.68 -7.43 -6.43
C ILE A 531 6.79 -7.17 -4.93
N GLY A 532 7.87 -6.53 -4.48
CA GLY A 532 8.07 -6.15 -3.08
C GLY A 532 7.06 -5.12 -2.60
N ALA A 533 6.62 -4.21 -3.47
CA ALA A 533 5.57 -3.25 -3.15
C ALA A 533 4.18 -3.90 -3.09
N LEU A 534 4.00 -5.10 -3.65
CA LEU A 534 2.74 -5.85 -3.70
C LEU A 534 2.68 -7.04 -2.72
N VAL A 535 3.65 -7.20 -1.82
CA VAL A 535 3.53 -8.14 -0.69
C VAL A 535 2.51 -7.59 0.31
N ARG A 536 1.58 -8.44 0.76
CA ARG A 536 0.50 -8.10 1.71
C ARG A 536 0.47 -9.09 2.86
N LEU A 537 -0.17 -8.67 3.95
CA LEU A 537 -0.56 -9.53 5.05
C LEU A 537 -2.01 -9.95 4.86
N ASP A 538 -2.31 -11.23 5.01
CA ASP A 538 -3.69 -11.70 5.22
C ASP A 538 -4.06 -11.42 6.68
N GLU A 539 -4.96 -10.45 6.90
CA GLU A 539 -5.41 -10.06 8.25
C GLU A 539 -6.06 -11.22 9.01
N ALA A 540 -6.63 -12.20 8.31
CA ALA A 540 -7.30 -13.33 8.95
C ALA A 540 -6.32 -14.35 9.56
N THR A 541 -5.13 -14.51 8.97
CA THR A 541 -4.18 -15.56 9.39
C THR A 541 -2.81 -15.03 9.81
N GLY A 542 -2.48 -13.77 9.49
CA GLY A 542 -1.16 -13.19 9.67
C GLY A 542 -0.13 -13.66 8.63
N ASP A 543 -0.55 -14.40 7.61
CA ASP A 543 0.35 -14.89 6.55
C ASP A 543 0.71 -13.77 5.56
N GLN A 544 1.95 -13.75 5.08
CA GLN A 544 2.30 -12.89 3.96
C GLN A 544 1.97 -13.55 2.63
N PHE A 545 1.42 -12.81 1.67
CA PHE A 545 1.23 -13.27 0.29
C PHE A 545 1.70 -12.21 -0.71
N LEU A 546 2.17 -12.65 -1.87
CA LEU A 546 2.43 -11.78 -3.00
C LEU A 546 1.11 -11.50 -3.72
N GLY A 547 0.66 -10.24 -3.65
CA GLY A 547 -0.59 -9.79 -4.23
C GLY A 547 -0.54 -9.49 -5.72
N SER A 548 0.62 -9.62 -6.40
CA SER A 548 0.75 -9.34 -7.84
C SER A 548 0.26 -10.49 -8.72
N THR A 549 0.25 -11.73 -8.22
CA THR A 549 -0.13 -12.92 -8.98
C THR A 549 -0.41 -14.11 -8.08
N HIS A 550 -1.18 -15.09 -8.55
CA HIS A 550 -1.42 -16.31 -7.78
C HIS A 550 -0.14 -17.16 -7.68
N TYR A 551 0.60 -17.25 -8.79
CA TYR A 551 1.68 -18.23 -8.96
C TYR A 551 2.97 -17.60 -9.54
N PRO A 552 3.82 -16.98 -8.71
CA PRO A 552 5.09 -16.43 -9.14
C PRO A 552 6.13 -17.52 -9.44
N TRP A 553 7.05 -17.25 -10.37
CA TRP A 553 8.27 -18.05 -10.53
C TRP A 553 9.54 -17.22 -10.48
N VAL A 554 10.66 -17.85 -10.11
CA VAL A 554 12.01 -17.29 -10.33
C VAL A 554 12.64 -17.90 -11.59
N GLY A 555 13.17 -17.03 -12.44
CA GLY A 555 13.87 -17.43 -13.66
C GLY A 555 15.28 -17.99 -13.41
N GLU A 556 15.85 -18.65 -14.42
CA GLU A 556 17.20 -19.24 -14.39
C GLU A 556 18.33 -18.23 -14.05
N ARG A 557 18.08 -16.92 -14.26
CA ARG A 557 19.06 -15.84 -13.99
C ARG A 557 18.89 -15.18 -12.62
N THR A 558 17.84 -15.54 -11.89
CA THR A 558 17.46 -14.96 -10.59
C THR A 558 17.15 -16.03 -9.53
N GLY A 559 17.23 -17.32 -9.89
CA GLY A 559 17.00 -18.47 -9.00
C GLY A 559 18.21 -18.87 -8.17
N ASP A 560 19.03 -17.91 -7.72
CA ASP A 560 20.10 -18.17 -6.76
C ASP A 560 19.53 -18.09 -5.34
N PRO A 561 19.64 -19.16 -4.51
CA PRO A 561 19.13 -19.15 -3.13
C PRO A 561 19.67 -18.02 -2.24
N GLY A 562 20.84 -17.45 -2.57
CA GLY A 562 21.42 -16.32 -1.84
C GLY A 562 20.90 -14.93 -2.26
N GLN A 563 20.00 -14.86 -3.26
CA GLN A 563 19.50 -13.61 -3.80
C GLN A 563 18.10 -13.25 -3.33
N ALA A 564 17.78 -11.95 -3.46
CA ALA A 564 16.54 -11.35 -2.99
C ALA A 564 15.27 -12.02 -3.53
N HIS A 565 15.29 -12.49 -4.78
CA HIS A 565 14.14 -13.14 -5.42
C HIS A 565 13.70 -14.41 -4.70
N VAL A 566 14.63 -15.33 -4.44
CA VAL A 566 14.34 -16.59 -3.74
C VAL A 566 13.95 -16.32 -2.29
N ALA A 567 14.64 -15.39 -1.63
CA ALA A 567 14.34 -15.04 -0.24
C ALA A 567 12.95 -14.39 -0.08
N LEU A 568 12.52 -13.52 -1.00
CA LEU A 568 11.17 -12.95 -1.01
C LEU A 568 10.12 -14.04 -1.20
N LEU A 569 10.29 -14.90 -2.21
CA LEU A 569 9.32 -15.96 -2.50
C LEU A 569 9.26 -17.03 -1.39
N GLY A 570 10.35 -17.24 -0.65
CA GLY A 570 10.37 -18.11 0.52
C GLY A 570 9.49 -17.60 1.68
N GLN A 571 9.17 -16.30 1.73
CA GLN A 571 8.41 -15.67 2.82
C GLN A 571 6.90 -15.59 2.56
N VAL A 572 6.47 -15.69 1.31
CA VAL A 572 5.05 -15.56 0.94
C VAL A 572 4.37 -16.93 0.89
N ILE A 573 3.06 -17.01 1.15
CA ILE A 573 2.29 -18.25 1.07
C ILE A 573 1.97 -18.67 -0.36
N ASN A 574 2.22 -17.87 -1.39
CA ASN A 574 1.96 -18.30 -2.77
C ASN A 574 2.61 -19.65 -3.07
N PRO A 575 1.99 -20.56 -3.84
CA PRO A 575 2.77 -21.61 -4.45
C PRO A 575 3.80 -20.95 -5.38
N VAL A 576 5.02 -21.46 -5.40
CA VAL A 576 6.15 -20.82 -6.09
C VAL A 576 6.77 -21.80 -7.07
N ALA A 577 7.30 -21.28 -8.17
CA ALA A 577 8.05 -22.10 -9.11
C ALA A 577 9.47 -21.60 -9.34
N CYS A 578 10.36 -22.51 -9.72
CA CYS A 578 11.74 -22.18 -10.07
C CYS A 578 12.12 -22.84 -11.38
N LYS A 579 12.68 -22.06 -12.30
CA LYS A 579 13.30 -22.59 -13.52
C LYS A 579 14.61 -23.29 -13.14
N ILE A 580 14.81 -24.51 -13.65
CA ILE A 580 16.07 -25.24 -13.54
C ILE A 580 16.57 -25.62 -14.93
N GLY A 581 17.71 -25.03 -15.32
CA GLY A 581 18.34 -25.22 -16.61
C GLY A 581 19.57 -26.13 -16.56
N PRO A 582 20.35 -26.19 -17.66
CA PRO A 582 21.47 -27.11 -17.81
C PRO A 582 22.67 -26.83 -16.89
N ARG A 583 22.67 -25.72 -16.15
CA ARG A 583 23.70 -25.41 -15.14
C ARG A 583 23.31 -25.87 -13.73
N SER A 584 22.09 -26.36 -13.57
CA SER A 584 21.59 -26.83 -12.26
C SER A 584 22.29 -28.12 -11.87
N THR A 585 22.70 -28.19 -10.60
CA THR A 585 23.25 -29.40 -9.98
C THR A 585 22.26 -29.94 -8.95
N PRO A 586 22.35 -31.23 -8.56
CA PRO A 586 21.56 -31.75 -7.44
C PRO A 586 21.64 -30.87 -6.18
N ASP A 587 22.84 -30.43 -5.80
CA ASP A 587 23.05 -29.62 -4.59
C ASP A 587 22.41 -28.23 -4.70
N SER A 588 22.53 -27.56 -5.85
CA SER A 588 21.91 -26.26 -6.06
C SER A 588 20.38 -26.35 -6.07
N VAL A 589 19.81 -27.42 -6.64
CA VAL A 589 18.36 -27.65 -6.61
C VAL A 589 17.88 -27.99 -5.20
N LEU A 590 18.62 -28.79 -4.44
CA LEU A 590 18.28 -29.05 -3.04
C LEU A 590 18.38 -27.78 -2.17
N ALA A 591 19.29 -26.86 -2.47
CA ALA A 591 19.34 -25.56 -1.81
C ALA A 591 18.09 -24.72 -2.11
N LEU A 592 17.62 -24.74 -3.36
CA LEU A 592 16.34 -24.11 -3.73
C LEU A 592 15.15 -24.74 -3.00
N CYS A 593 15.09 -26.07 -2.94
CA CYS A 593 14.04 -26.77 -2.20
C CYS A 593 14.01 -26.38 -0.73
N ARG A 594 15.17 -26.30 -0.06
CA ARG A 594 15.24 -25.84 1.34
C ARG A 594 14.76 -24.40 1.53
N ALA A 595 15.01 -23.52 0.56
CA ALA A 595 14.65 -22.11 0.65
C ALA A 595 13.16 -21.85 0.34
N LEU A 596 12.59 -22.56 -0.64
CA LEU A 596 11.24 -22.28 -1.16
C LEU A 596 10.17 -23.24 -0.61
N ASP A 597 10.57 -24.42 -0.15
CA ASP A 597 9.72 -25.47 0.42
C ASP A 597 10.33 -26.02 1.74
N PRO A 598 10.54 -25.17 2.76
CA PRO A 598 11.18 -25.59 4.00
C PRO A 598 10.36 -26.62 4.79
N HIS A 599 9.04 -26.62 4.60
CA HIS A 599 8.10 -27.49 5.31
C HIS A 599 7.69 -28.74 4.53
N ARG A 600 8.22 -28.93 3.30
CA ARG A 600 7.91 -30.08 2.43
C ARG A 600 6.41 -30.21 2.15
N GLU A 601 5.78 -29.07 1.91
CA GLU A 601 4.35 -28.97 1.65
C GLU A 601 4.08 -29.45 0.21
N PRO A 602 3.19 -30.43 0.01
CA PRO A 602 2.85 -30.90 -1.33
C PRO A 602 2.41 -29.74 -2.23
N GLY A 603 3.05 -29.60 -3.39
CA GLY A 603 2.69 -28.56 -4.36
C GLY A 603 3.11 -27.14 -4.01
N ARG A 604 3.80 -26.92 -2.88
CA ARG A 604 4.37 -25.61 -2.52
C ARG A 604 5.38 -25.13 -3.55
N LEU A 605 6.29 -26.01 -3.97
CA LEU A 605 7.34 -25.73 -4.93
C LEU A 605 7.13 -26.51 -6.22
N THR A 606 7.31 -25.81 -7.33
CA THR A 606 7.38 -26.40 -8.66
C THR A 606 8.75 -26.23 -9.27
N LEU A 607 9.33 -27.31 -9.78
CA LEU A 607 10.57 -27.29 -10.54
C LEU A 607 10.24 -27.32 -12.04
N ILE A 608 10.54 -26.23 -12.73
CA ILE A 608 10.29 -26.07 -14.17
C ILE A 608 11.58 -26.37 -14.94
N VAL A 609 11.65 -27.54 -15.55
CA VAL A 609 12.83 -28.06 -16.25
C VAL A 609 12.95 -27.47 -17.65
N ARG A 610 14.10 -26.86 -17.97
CA ARG A 610 14.41 -26.26 -19.29
C ARG A 610 15.83 -26.53 -19.73
N MET A 611 16.20 -27.80 -19.84
CA MET A 611 17.59 -28.22 -20.08
C MET A 611 18.00 -28.20 -21.55
N GLY A 612 17.03 -28.21 -22.47
CA GLY A 612 17.29 -28.46 -23.89
C GLY A 612 17.26 -29.95 -24.18
N ARG A 613 16.77 -30.32 -25.36
CA ARG A 613 16.59 -31.73 -25.77
C ARG A 613 17.88 -32.56 -25.65
N ASP A 614 19.01 -31.94 -25.93
CA ASP A 614 20.30 -32.62 -26.02
C ASP A 614 20.88 -32.91 -24.63
N ALA A 615 20.49 -32.13 -23.62
CA ALA A 615 21.04 -32.21 -22.27
C ALA A 615 20.09 -32.86 -21.25
N VAL A 616 18.77 -32.79 -21.46
CA VAL A 616 17.77 -33.28 -20.48
C VAL A 616 17.96 -34.75 -20.11
N GLY A 617 18.33 -35.59 -21.08
CA GLY A 617 18.56 -37.02 -20.90
C GLY A 617 19.65 -37.37 -19.89
N THR A 618 20.67 -36.51 -19.78
CA THR A 618 21.83 -36.72 -18.92
C THR A 618 21.72 -35.94 -17.61
N LEU A 619 21.24 -34.70 -17.67
CA LEU A 619 21.30 -33.76 -16.55
C LEU A 619 20.10 -33.88 -15.58
N LEU A 620 18.92 -34.26 -16.07
CA LEU A 620 17.72 -34.35 -15.24
C LEU A 620 17.71 -35.55 -14.26
N PRO A 621 18.08 -36.78 -14.66
CA PRO A 621 18.00 -37.95 -13.77
C PRO A 621 18.64 -37.79 -12.39
N PRO A 622 19.88 -37.25 -12.23
CA PRO A 622 20.47 -37.07 -10.91
C PRO A 622 19.71 -36.04 -10.05
N VAL A 623 19.13 -35.00 -10.66
CA VAL A 623 18.33 -33.99 -9.95
C VAL A 623 17.04 -34.59 -9.41
N VAL A 624 16.30 -35.34 -10.24
CA VAL A 624 15.02 -35.97 -9.82
C VAL A 624 15.25 -36.93 -8.66
N ARG A 625 16.32 -37.75 -8.71
CA ARG A 625 16.70 -38.64 -7.60
C ARG A 625 16.98 -37.87 -6.32
N ALA A 626 17.81 -36.82 -6.39
CA ALA A 626 18.18 -36.04 -5.22
C ALA A 626 16.97 -35.37 -4.54
N VAL A 627 16.08 -34.75 -5.32
CA VAL A 627 14.87 -34.10 -4.79
C VAL A 627 13.92 -35.11 -4.14
N ARG A 628 13.71 -36.26 -4.79
CA ARG A 628 12.92 -37.37 -4.24
C ARG A 628 13.52 -37.90 -2.94
N ASP A 629 14.82 -38.18 -2.93
CA ASP A 629 15.51 -38.76 -1.77
C ASP A 629 15.53 -37.78 -0.59
N ALA A 630 15.51 -36.47 -0.87
CA ALA A 630 15.34 -35.43 0.14
C ALA A 630 13.88 -35.29 0.66
N GLY A 631 12.91 -35.93 0.02
CA GLY A 631 11.51 -35.97 0.44
C GLY A 631 10.70 -34.72 0.11
N HIS A 632 11.10 -33.92 -0.88
CA HIS A 632 10.33 -32.78 -1.34
C HIS A 632 9.24 -33.22 -2.34
N LEU A 633 7.98 -32.87 -2.04
CA LEU A 633 6.81 -33.20 -2.85
C LEU A 633 6.53 -32.10 -3.87
N VAL A 634 7.50 -31.88 -4.75
CA VAL A 634 7.43 -30.83 -5.78
C VAL A 634 6.50 -31.20 -6.94
N VAL A 635 5.96 -30.19 -7.61
CA VAL A 635 5.40 -30.37 -8.95
C VAL A 635 6.53 -30.30 -9.98
N TRP A 636 6.58 -31.27 -10.89
CA TRP A 636 7.53 -31.26 -12.00
C TRP A 636 6.86 -30.74 -13.27
N LEU A 637 7.31 -29.60 -13.79
CA LEU A 637 6.86 -29.10 -15.10
C LEU A 637 8.01 -29.12 -16.12
N CYS A 638 7.67 -29.38 -17.39
CA CYS A 638 8.61 -29.18 -18.49
C CYS A 638 8.36 -27.83 -19.18
N ASP A 639 9.42 -27.04 -19.30
CA ASP A 639 9.54 -25.92 -20.23
C ASP A 639 10.49 -26.35 -21.37
N PRO A 640 9.97 -26.97 -22.43
CA PRO A 640 10.78 -27.40 -23.55
C PRO A 640 11.18 -26.20 -24.43
N MET A 641 10.70 -24.99 -24.15
CA MET A 641 10.84 -23.84 -25.03
C MET A 641 12.21 -23.20 -24.89
N HIS A 642 12.56 -22.78 -23.68
CA HIS A 642 13.69 -21.87 -23.51
C HIS A 642 15.05 -22.57 -23.70
N GLY A 643 15.11 -23.90 -23.51
CA GLY A 643 16.32 -24.70 -23.76
C GLY A 643 16.63 -24.91 -25.25
N ASN A 644 15.67 -24.69 -26.15
CA ASN A 644 15.75 -25.07 -27.56
C ASN A 644 15.62 -23.87 -28.53
N THR A 645 15.87 -22.64 -28.06
CA THR A 645 15.89 -21.46 -28.94
C THR A 645 17.18 -21.43 -29.78
N VAL A 646 17.03 -21.24 -31.08
CA VAL A 646 18.13 -21.02 -32.03
C VAL A 646 17.94 -19.70 -32.78
N LYS A 647 18.96 -19.25 -33.53
CA LYS A 647 18.88 -18.08 -34.40
C LYS A 647 19.03 -18.49 -35.86
N LEU A 648 18.17 -17.98 -36.73
CA LEU A 648 18.33 -18.06 -38.19
C LEU A 648 19.51 -17.17 -38.65
N PRO A 649 20.00 -17.34 -39.89
CA PRO A 649 21.03 -16.46 -40.46
C PRO A 649 20.66 -14.98 -40.44
N SER A 650 19.37 -14.65 -40.51
CA SER A 650 18.84 -13.28 -40.37
C SER A 650 18.99 -12.70 -38.96
N GLY A 651 19.29 -13.53 -37.95
CA GLY A 651 19.30 -13.17 -36.54
C GLY A 651 17.97 -13.41 -35.83
N THR A 652 16.88 -13.67 -36.56
CA THR A 652 15.56 -14.00 -36.02
C THR A 652 15.66 -15.25 -35.14
N LYS A 653 15.13 -15.17 -33.92
CA LYS A 653 15.06 -16.34 -33.04
C LYS A 653 13.93 -17.24 -33.51
N VAL A 654 14.15 -18.55 -33.49
CA VAL A 654 13.11 -19.55 -33.76
C VAL A 654 13.26 -20.74 -32.80
N ARG A 655 12.22 -21.57 -32.72
CA ARG A 655 12.21 -22.86 -32.02
C ARG A 655 11.62 -23.90 -32.97
N TYR A 656 12.18 -25.11 -32.96
CA TYR A 656 11.68 -26.22 -33.79
C TYR A 656 10.74 -27.10 -32.96
N LEU A 657 9.49 -27.29 -33.41
CA LEU A 657 8.47 -28.06 -32.71
C LEU A 657 8.95 -29.46 -32.32
N ASP A 658 9.63 -30.18 -33.20
CA ASP A 658 10.16 -31.52 -32.91
C ASP A 658 11.18 -31.52 -31.76
N HIS A 659 11.98 -30.45 -31.62
CA HIS A 659 12.93 -30.33 -30.50
C HIS A 659 12.19 -30.15 -29.18
N LEU A 660 11.11 -29.35 -29.21
CA LEU A 660 10.26 -29.10 -28.05
C LEU A 660 9.57 -30.39 -27.60
N VAL A 661 9.04 -31.15 -28.55
CA VAL A 661 8.41 -32.45 -28.32
C VAL A 661 9.42 -33.45 -27.74
N ASP A 662 10.62 -33.55 -28.31
CA ASP A 662 11.66 -34.48 -27.83
C ASP A 662 12.05 -34.20 -26.37
N GLU A 663 12.28 -32.93 -25.99
CA GLU A 663 12.58 -32.59 -24.60
C GLU A 663 11.44 -32.96 -23.65
N ALA A 664 10.19 -32.63 -24.02
CA ALA A 664 9.03 -32.86 -23.17
C ALA A 664 8.71 -34.36 -22.99
N VAL A 665 8.87 -35.18 -24.04
CA VAL A 665 8.73 -36.64 -23.96
C VAL A 665 9.81 -37.24 -23.07
N ARG A 666 11.08 -36.86 -23.26
CA ARG A 666 12.18 -37.35 -22.42
C ARG A 666 12.03 -36.94 -20.96
N PHE A 667 11.62 -35.70 -20.69
CA PHE A 667 11.30 -35.24 -19.34
C PHE A 667 10.25 -36.15 -18.68
N ARG A 668 9.12 -36.39 -19.36
CA ARG A 668 8.03 -37.22 -18.84
C ARG A 668 8.54 -38.61 -18.48
N ASP A 669 9.30 -39.23 -19.38
CA ASP A 669 9.79 -40.59 -19.21
C ASP A 669 10.82 -40.69 -18.08
N ILE A 670 11.72 -39.70 -17.96
CA ILE A 670 12.71 -39.63 -16.87
C ILE A 670 12.03 -39.46 -15.51
N VAL A 671 11.09 -38.51 -15.39
CA VAL A 671 10.39 -38.25 -14.13
C VAL A 671 9.61 -39.49 -13.68
N ARG A 672 8.87 -40.14 -14.61
CA ARG A 672 8.17 -41.40 -14.34
C ARG A 672 9.09 -42.54 -13.95
N ALA A 673 10.21 -42.73 -14.66
CA ALA A 673 11.19 -43.79 -14.38
C ALA A 673 11.81 -43.65 -12.98
N HIS A 674 11.79 -42.45 -12.39
CA HIS A 674 12.24 -42.19 -11.03
C HIS A 674 11.13 -42.23 -9.97
N GLY A 675 9.91 -42.66 -10.33
CA GLY A 675 8.78 -42.78 -9.41
C GLY A 675 8.22 -41.42 -8.99
N GLN A 676 8.35 -40.41 -9.83
CA GLN A 676 7.79 -39.08 -9.63
C GLN A 676 6.72 -38.79 -10.69
N HIS A 677 5.80 -37.87 -10.38
CA HIS A 677 4.73 -37.51 -11.30
C HIS A 677 5.19 -36.40 -12.27
N PRO A 678 5.10 -36.59 -13.61
CA PRO A 678 5.27 -35.51 -14.57
C PRO A 678 4.05 -34.59 -14.51
N GLY A 679 4.14 -33.58 -13.65
CA GLY A 679 3.05 -32.68 -13.30
C GLY A 679 2.44 -31.93 -14.47
N GLY A 680 3.21 -31.59 -15.52
CA GLY A 680 2.64 -30.92 -16.69
C GLY A 680 3.63 -30.11 -17.52
N LEU A 681 3.10 -29.08 -18.20
CA LEU A 681 3.82 -28.26 -19.17
C LEU A 681 3.78 -26.77 -18.83
N HIS A 682 4.88 -26.10 -19.12
CA HIS A 682 5.06 -24.65 -19.11
C HIS A 682 5.43 -24.19 -20.51
N LEU A 683 4.48 -23.64 -21.26
CA LEU A 683 4.67 -23.26 -22.66
C LEU A 683 4.55 -21.75 -22.86
N GLU A 684 5.25 -21.25 -23.88
CA GLU A 684 4.98 -19.91 -24.42
C GLU A 684 4.10 -20.09 -25.65
N THR A 685 2.84 -19.64 -25.55
CA THR A 685 1.80 -19.90 -26.55
C THR A 685 1.05 -18.61 -26.83
N ALA A 686 0.92 -18.24 -28.10
CA ALA A 686 0.10 -17.13 -28.54
C ALA A 686 -1.36 -17.61 -28.71
N ALA A 687 -2.32 -16.74 -28.38
CA ALA A 687 -3.73 -16.97 -28.70
C ALA A 687 -4.02 -16.70 -30.19
N GLU A 688 -3.17 -15.89 -30.83
CA GLU A 688 -3.25 -15.56 -32.25
C GLU A 688 -2.52 -16.59 -33.11
N ASP A 689 -2.88 -16.62 -34.40
CA ASP A 689 -2.25 -17.49 -35.38
C ASP A 689 -0.89 -16.94 -35.81
N VAL A 690 0.14 -17.20 -35.01
CA VAL A 690 1.53 -16.75 -35.23
C VAL A 690 2.38 -17.78 -35.96
N THR A 691 3.47 -17.33 -36.56
CA THR A 691 4.42 -18.16 -37.34
C THR A 691 5.82 -18.22 -36.73
N GLU A 692 5.92 -18.06 -35.41
CA GLU A 692 7.20 -17.83 -34.71
C GLU A 692 8.04 -19.11 -34.50
N CYS A 693 7.40 -20.28 -34.33
CA CYS A 693 8.07 -21.58 -34.24
C CYS A 693 7.97 -22.35 -35.56
N ILE A 694 9.02 -23.10 -35.92
CA ILE A 694 9.06 -23.94 -37.13
C ILE A 694 8.55 -25.35 -36.81
N GLY A 695 7.67 -25.88 -37.63
CA GLY A 695 7.00 -27.18 -37.49
C GLY A 695 5.48 -27.05 -37.48
N GLY A 696 4.76 -28.14 -37.76
CA GLY A 696 3.30 -28.09 -37.93
C GLY A 696 2.91 -27.22 -39.15
N PRO A 697 2.10 -26.16 -39.01
CA PRO A 697 1.68 -25.32 -40.12
C PRO A 697 2.79 -24.39 -40.67
N VAL A 698 3.90 -24.22 -39.94
CA VAL A 698 5.06 -23.41 -40.37
C VAL A 698 6.13 -24.35 -40.92
N LEU A 699 6.28 -24.43 -42.25
CA LEU A 699 7.06 -25.50 -42.90
C LEU A 699 8.57 -25.22 -42.88
N GLY A 700 8.98 -23.95 -42.82
CA GLY A 700 10.39 -23.58 -42.83
C GLY A 700 10.66 -22.14 -42.42
N ALA A 701 11.93 -21.74 -42.49
CA ALA A 701 12.38 -20.41 -42.10
C ALA A 701 11.71 -19.28 -42.91
N ASP A 702 11.40 -19.53 -44.18
CA ASP A 702 10.76 -18.55 -45.07
C ASP A 702 9.30 -18.24 -44.68
N ASP A 703 8.66 -19.11 -43.88
CA ASP A 703 7.30 -18.90 -43.41
C ASP A 703 7.25 -18.06 -42.12
N VAL A 704 8.38 -17.89 -41.43
CA VAL A 704 8.47 -17.28 -40.09
C VAL A 704 8.10 -15.80 -40.12
N ASP A 705 8.51 -15.08 -41.16
CA ASP A 705 8.29 -13.64 -41.26
C ASP A 705 6.84 -13.27 -41.64
N ARG A 706 5.96 -14.26 -41.92
CA ARG A 706 4.56 -14.00 -42.29
C ARG A 706 3.77 -13.35 -41.16
N HIS A 707 4.00 -13.79 -39.93
CA HIS A 707 3.30 -13.29 -38.75
C HIS A 707 4.13 -13.52 -37.48
N TYR A 708 5.29 -12.85 -37.41
CA TYR A 708 6.19 -12.86 -36.25
C TYR A 708 5.91 -11.62 -35.39
N THR A 709 5.15 -11.77 -34.30
CA THR A 709 4.65 -10.62 -33.51
C THR A 709 5.20 -10.56 -32.09
N THR A 710 5.92 -11.59 -31.62
CA THR A 710 6.50 -11.61 -30.28
C THR A 710 7.49 -10.47 -30.02
N LEU A 711 7.40 -9.89 -28.83
CA LEU A 711 8.33 -8.88 -28.33
C LEU A 711 9.66 -9.48 -27.83
N CYS A 712 9.75 -10.81 -27.67
CA CYS A 712 10.90 -11.42 -27.01
C CYS A 712 11.33 -12.77 -27.62
N ASP A 713 10.68 -13.87 -27.23
CA ASP A 713 11.02 -15.22 -27.72
C ASP A 713 9.85 -15.84 -28.49
N PRO A 714 10.12 -16.74 -29.45
CA PRO A 714 9.12 -17.40 -30.29
C PRO A 714 8.09 -18.23 -29.51
N ARG A 715 6.81 -17.97 -29.74
CA ARG A 715 5.67 -18.68 -29.14
C ARG A 715 5.17 -19.76 -30.08
N LEU A 716 4.57 -20.80 -29.51
CA LEU A 716 3.75 -21.75 -30.24
C LEU A 716 2.43 -21.07 -30.60
N ASN A 717 1.90 -21.34 -31.79
CA ASN A 717 0.47 -21.15 -32.02
C ASN A 717 -0.34 -22.31 -31.38
N ALA A 718 -1.67 -22.17 -31.36
CA ALA A 718 -2.54 -23.15 -30.72
C ALA A 718 -2.43 -24.56 -31.30
N GLU A 719 -2.28 -24.70 -32.63
CA GLU A 719 -2.15 -26.00 -33.30
C GLU A 719 -0.84 -26.70 -32.93
N GLN A 720 0.28 -25.97 -32.92
CA GLN A 720 1.58 -26.48 -32.51
C GLN A 720 1.57 -26.89 -31.02
N ALA A 721 0.94 -26.10 -30.15
CA ALA A 721 0.78 -26.43 -28.74
C ALA A 721 -0.06 -27.70 -28.54
N ALA A 722 -1.17 -27.85 -29.27
CA ALA A 722 -1.99 -29.06 -29.27
C ALA A 722 -1.20 -30.29 -29.74
N HIS A 723 -0.43 -30.15 -30.82
CA HIS A 723 0.45 -31.22 -31.30
C HIS A 723 1.45 -31.67 -30.22
N LEU A 724 2.07 -30.71 -29.54
CA LEU A 724 3.00 -31.01 -28.45
C LEU A 724 2.31 -31.80 -27.33
N ILE A 725 1.13 -31.35 -26.89
CA ILE A 725 0.34 -32.04 -25.86
C ILE A 725 0.02 -33.49 -26.28
N ASP A 726 -0.45 -33.70 -27.50
CA ASP A 726 -0.80 -35.03 -28.02
C ASP A 726 0.40 -35.99 -28.00
N ARG A 727 1.59 -35.49 -28.35
CA ARG A 727 2.81 -36.31 -28.39
C ARG A 727 3.32 -36.63 -27.00
N VAL A 728 3.20 -35.68 -26.06
CA VAL A 728 3.69 -35.85 -24.69
C VAL A 728 2.73 -36.67 -23.83
N PHE A 729 1.42 -36.58 -24.03
CA PHE A 729 0.44 -37.25 -23.15
C PHE A 729 -0.38 -38.33 -23.84
N ARG A 730 0.05 -38.80 -25.01
CA ARG A 730 -0.58 -39.92 -25.74
C ARG A 730 -1.00 -41.06 -24.78
N PRO A 731 -2.25 -41.56 -24.88
CA PRO A 731 -2.68 -42.72 -24.11
C PRO A 731 -1.75 -43.90 -24.42
N ALA A 732 -1.37 -44.63 -23.38
CA ALA A 732 -0.50 -45.81 -23.50
C ALA A 732 -1.17 -46.94 -24.30
#